data_AF-A0A376VHP7-F1
#
_entry.id   AF-A0A376VHP7-F1
#
_cell.length_a   1.000
_cell.length_b   1.000
_cell.length_c   1.000
_cell.angle_alpha   90.00
_cell.angle_beta   90.00
_cell.angle_gamma   90.00
#
_symmetry.space_group_name_H-M   'P 1'
#
loop_
_entity.id
_entity.type
_entity.pdbx_description
1 polymer ?
#
loop_
_entity_poly.entity_id
_entity_poly.type
_entity_poly.pdbx_seq_one_letter_code
_entity_poly.pdbx_strand_id
1 'polypeptide(L)'
;MNKIYKVIWNHTTQKWDVVSELTSCRKKCKSTRLGIALSAMVLGGAIAINCNNAMADVILSPDWRPGTNNSGVGAATVSGKTEYITGPNVVQSGGSGLIWMTVEQAILNGYTTGDNLSGLIYVNTGEKTKTITVKDEVTGASQTLQVFDTDSFSQRDAGTGGNETIPGFSGTADFFNATRFVTANNGGTAILDVGSPAIGNFFKNTQLAVADGEGSSVVWNSVNDFYFQPGATMQGGGVTQKIIDSMKYAGTITDWAGKVHHINSLDDLKQYNQYLIKSLEDKTLSYKQYDAEFNKALIVTKHNYNVDMTAGGRIDSTPYKENVGLLAVLHATNNARAILGKTGKLTGVLPAYGNGGGIVATNGGTGVNEGVIDAIGTEMIAYQDSTIVNDGTLFVWDNNDKYALQAEGMVAGSNGSSAINNGVINIRPFKNAFAPEGINTAIVVSNGGMATNKGTINITADASTNDNNGKTRGVNVGAGGSFINSAFGSINVGIAEDKTATHSAVGSVAIEVQNGANKVVNEGTIFLGRGAQGNYGILAKDAGTVDVVNKGNITIDGHDSDAPALNVGMLANNSSGMKNSGIINVNGLNSTGLQVINAGQLKSDGTINVGGKGISSGFRNYGAWVEGAGSNVNVSGKISLAGTGAVGVFAKDGGSLTLSGNGAVLFGSSDQIGFYVYGKDSAIHNTGSGVMDVSTENSTLFRIASGATFQGTADASSALTASGKNSYALIATGKSDGGVASTVTSGGMTINLTGEGATATLIEGGAQGTIESNAIINMDNASAIAGIADGNGYDISGKLINPKDKTTLLTAGAQLSSTQDKVTGYIARNGATLNNTGNIIFTGKNTVGVRVEEGAVGTNSGNITVQDGGVGLIANATQDVTTINNSGNLVLKGEIMLTVQRV
;
A
#
# COMPACT_ATOMS: atom_id res chain seq x y z
N MET A 1 47.58 10.78 19.56
CA MET A 1 48.29 12.08 19.62
C MET A 1 47.80 12.84 20.85
N ASN A 2 48.67 13.03 21.85
CA ASN A 2 48.32 13.66 23.12
C ASN A 2 48.00 15.15 22.91
N LYS A 3 46.76 15.57 23.20
CA LYS A 3 46.38 16.98 23.22
C LYS A 3 46.56 17.49 24.65
N ILE A 4 47.61 18.29 24.89
CA ILE A 4 47.91 18.89 26.20
C ILE A 4 47.13 20.20 26.30
N TYR A 5 46.31 20.33 27.36
CA TYR A 5 45.53 21.52 27.68
C TYR A 5 45.82 21.95 29.12
N LYS A 6 45.71 23.25 29.43
CA LYS A 6 45.68 23.74 30.80
C LYS A 6 44.33 24.36 31.13
N VAL A 7 43.93 24.23 32.39
CA VAL A 7 42.71 24.86 32.92
C VAL A 7 43.12 26.16 33.63
N ILE A 8 42.52 27.28 33.25
CA ILE A 8 42.79 28.59 33.87
C ILE A 8 41.49 29.21 34.40
N TRP A 9 41.59 29.90 35.52
CA TRP A 9 40.47 30.63 36.11
C TRP A 9 40.28 31.97 35.38
N ASN A 10 39.09 32.18 34.81
CA ASN A 10 38.74 33.44 34.13
C ASN A 10 37.94 34.35 35.08
N HIS A 11 38.59 35.41 35.56
CA HIS A 11 37.98 36.35 36.51
C HIS A 11 36.83 37.19 35.92
N THR A 12 36.73 37.31 34.60
CA THR A 12 35.66 38.08 33.95
C THR A 12 34.37 37.25 33.83
N THR A 13 34.50 35.94 33.59
CA THR A 13 33.35 35.03 33.44
C THR A 13 33.12 34.12 34.65
N GLN A 14 33.94 34.22 35.70
CA GLN A 14 33.87 33.45 36.95
C GLN A 14 33.76 31.93 36.74
N LYS A 15 34.51 31.40 35.76
CA LYS A 15 34.56 29.96 35.44
C LYS A 15 35.96 29.51 35.05
N TRP A 16 36.17 28.19 35.08
CA TRP A 16 37.38 27.52 34.62
C TRP A 16 37.33 27.28 33.11
N ASP A 17 38.26 27.86 32.36
CA ASP A 17 38.36 27.71 30.91
C ASP A 17 39.52 26.77 30.54
N VAL A 18 39.30 25.90 29.54
CA VAL A 18 40.33 24.99 29.01
C VAL A 18 41.00 25.67 27.80
N VAL A 19 42.32 25.88 27.88
CA VAL A 19 43.08 26.57 26.83
C VAL A 19 44.31 25.76 26.40
N SER A 20 44.75 25.95 25.15
CA SER A 20 45.98 25.33 24.62
C SER A 20 47.24 25.99 25.21
N GLU A 21 48.25 25.19 25.56
CA GLU A 21 49.54 25.66 26.10
C GLU A 21 50.35 26.54 25.14
N LEU A 22 50.00 26.58 23.84
CA LEU A 22 50.74 27.33 22.81
C LEU A 22 50.30 28.79 22.66
N THR A 23 49.37 29.26 23.48
CA THR A 23 48.85 30.63 23.38
C THR A 23 49.77 31.62 24.11
N SER A 24 50.55 32.41 23.36
CA SER A 24 51.46 33.43 23.92
C SER A 24 50.76 34.78 24.14
N CYS A 25 50.92 35.33 25.34
CA CYS A 25 50.28 36.57 25.79
C CYS A 25 51.11 37.82 25.39
N ARG A 26 50.46 38.91 24.95
CA ARG A 26 51.07 40.27 24.93
C ARG A 26 50.41 41.21 25.97
N LYS A 27 51.22 41.45 27.02
CA LYS A 27 51.44 42.61 27.90
C LYS A 27 50.31 43.64 28.22
N LYS A 28 50.06 43.72 29.55
CA LYS A 28 49.76 44.84 30.47
C LYS A 28 49.64 46.27 29.93
N CYS A 29 48.62 46.98 30.42
CA CYS A 29 48.68 48.40 30.80
C CYS A 29 47.88 48.67 32.08
N LYS A 30 48.26 49.75 32.77
CA LYS A 30 48.27 49.95 34.23
C LYS A 30 46.92 50.37 34.84
N SER A 31 46.72 50.00 36.11
CA SER A 31 45.72 50.59 37.01
C SER A 31 46.20 51.94 37.54
N THR A 32 45.26 52.85 37.79
CA THR A 32 45.44 53.96 38.72
C THR A 32 44.09 54.27 39.38
N ARG A 33 44.04 54.17 40.70
CA ARG A 33 42.96 54.63 41.57
C ARG A 33 43.41 55.95 42.21
N LEU A 34 42.54 56.95 42.25
CA LEU A 34 42.10 57.76 43.42
C LEU A 34 41.73 59.19 42.99
N GLY A 35 40.64 59.71 43.55
CA GLY A 35 40.36 61.15 43.57
C GLY A 35 38.87 61.50 43.69
N ILE A 36 38.33 61.39 44.91
CA ILE A 36 37.02 61.94 45.29
C ILE A 36 37.12 63.47 45.40
N ALA A 37 36.19 64.21 44.82
CA ALA A 37 35.81 65.55 45.26
C ALA A 37 34.34 65.84 44.91
N LEU A 38 33.53 66.14 45.94
CA LEU A 38 32.15 66.58 45.85
C LEU A 38 32.06 68.00 45.26
N SER A 39 31.08 68.24 44.40
CA SER A 39 30.24 69.46 44.44
C SER A 39 29.00 69.29 43.55
N ALA A 40 27.84 69.56 44.15
CA ALA A 40 26.52 69.43 43.56
C ALA A 40 26.23 70.47 42.47
N MET A 41 25.55 70.07 41.39
CA MET A 41 24.40 70.80 40.84
C MET A 41 23.64 69.97 39.82
N VAL A 42 22.31 70.06 39.94
CA VAL A 42 21.24 69.38 39.21
C VAL A 42 21.19 69.80 37.74
N LEU A 43 20.98 68.85 36.83
CA LEU A 43 20.14 68.99 35.63
C LEU A 43 19.81 67.60 35.05
N GLY A 44 18.52 67.36 34.88
CA GLY A 44 17.92 66.07 34.59
C GLY A 44 18.27 65.51 33.21
N GLY A 45 18.55 64.22 33.21
CA GLY A 45 18.68 63.36 32.04
C GLY A 45 18.81 61.94 32.54
N ALA A 46 17.69 61.27 32.78
CA ALA A 46 17.68 59.85 33.12
C ALA A 46 18.10 59.05 31.88
N ILE A 47 19.42 58.91 31.69
CA ILE A 47 19.99 57.76 31.00
C ILE A 47 19.73 56.59 31.96
N ALA A 48 18.66 55.84 31.71
CA ALA A 48 18.47 54.55 32.33
C ALA A 48 19.60 53.64 31.82
N ILE A 49 20.62 53.51 32.65
CA ILE A 49 21.63 52.47 32.54
C ILE A 49 20.85 51.16 32.58
N ASN A 50 20.79 50.45 31.44
CA ASN A 50 20.36 49.06 31.39
C ASN A 50 21.32 48.27 32.28
N CYS A 51 20.94 48.11 33.54
CA CYS A 51 21.42 47.01 34.34
C CYS A 51 21.08 45.74 33.56
N ASN A 52 22.10 45.00 33.14
CA ASN A 52 21.95 43.62 32.71
C ASN A 52 21.21 42.89 33.85
N ASN A 53 19.91 42.69 33.69
CA ASN A 53 19.16 41.78 34.52
C ASN A 53 19.75 40.40 34.26
N ALA A 54 20.41 39.84 35.26
CA ALA A 54 20.54 38.40 35.33
C ALA A 54 19.12 37.83 35.19
N MET A 55 18.91 36.99 34.17
CA MET A 55 17.63 36.35 33.90
C MET A 55 17.29 35.53 35.15
N ALA A 56 16.25 35.93 35.90
CA ALA A 56 15.76 35.13 37.01
C ALA A 56 14.83 34.07 36.43
N ASP A 57 15.14 32.79 36.66
CA ASP A 57 14.28 31.69 36.24
C ASP A 57 12.92 31.78 36.95
N VAL A 58 11.83 31.60 36.21
CA VAL A 58 10.49 31.46 36.79
C VAL A 58 10.34 30.02 37.27
N ILE A 59 10.07 29.83 38.55
CA ILE A 59 9.91 28.51 39.17
C ILE A 59 8.43 28.26 39.43
N LEU A 60 7.87 27.21 38.82
CA LEU A 60 6.50 26.76 39.05
C LEU A 60 6.37 26.00 40.37
N SER A 61 5.14 25.90 40.89
CA SER A 61 4.86 25.07 42.09
C SER A 61 5.41 23.65 41.90
N PRO A 62 6.16 23.08 42.85
CA PRO A 62 6.76 21.76 42.70
C PRO A 62 5.70 20.66 42.59
N ASP A 63 4.58 20.81 43.30
CA ASP A 63 3.41 19.93 43.21
C ASP A 63 2.31 20.61 42.40
N TRP A 64 1.95 20.00 41.27
CA TRP A 64 0.86 20.42 40.40
C TRP A 64 -0.30 19.43 40.53
N ARG A 65 -1.46 19.88 41.03
CA ARG A 65 -2.64 19.03 41.33
C ARG A 65 -3.94 19.71 40.91
N PRO A 66 -5.00 18.95 40.54
CA PRO A 66 -6.29 19.53 40.14
C PRO A 66 -6.90 20.46 41.19
N GLY A 67 -6.82 20.10 42.47
CA GLY A 67 -7.37 20.90 43.57
C GLY A 67 -6.73 22.28 43.75
N THR A 68 -5.52 22.51 43.21
CA THR A 68 -4.75 23.75 43.42
C THR A 68 -4.35 24.47 42.14
N ASN A 69 -4.40 23.81 40.97
CA ASN A 69 -3.82 24.33 39.72
C ASN A 69 -4.80 24.31 38.53
N ASN A 70 -6.09 24.22 38.79
CA ASN A 70 -7.12 24.38 37.76
C ASN A 70 -7.41 25.86 37.48
N SER A 71 -8.09 26.14 36.36
CA SER A 71 -8.52 27.49 35.97
C SER A 71 -7.37 28.52 35.91
N GLY A 72 -6.20 28.09 35.41
CA GLY A 72 -5.01 28.94 35.26
C GLY A 72 -4.27 29.29 36.56
N VAL A 73 -4.69 28.76 37.71
CA VAL A 73 -4.01 29.03 38.98
C VAL A 73 -2.59 28.48 38.97
N GLY A 74 -1.62 29.35 39.27
CA GLY A 74 -0.19 29.05 39.28
C GLY A 74 0.52 29.20 37.93
N ALA A 75 -0.19 29.47 36.84
CA ALA A 75 0.40 29.62 35.51
C ALA A 75 1.29 30.87 35.42
N ALA A 76 2.44 30.75 34.76
CA ALA A 76 3.32 31.87 34.44
C ALA A 76 2.84 32.63 33.18
N THR A 77 3.20 33.91 33.06
CA THR A 77 2.98 34.71 31.85
C THR A 77 4.27 35.41 31.44
N VAL A 78 4.72 35.18 30.21
CA VAL A 78 5.94 35.75 29.64
C VAL A 78 5.57 36.73 28.53
N SER A 79 5.77 38.03 28.77
CA SER A 79 5.31 39.09 27.85
C SER A 79 6.46 39.97 27.38
N GLY A 80 6.70 40.04 26.06
CA GLY A 80 7.71 40.91 25.44
C GLY A 80 9.18 40.67 25.83
N LYS A 81 9.47 39.55 26.50
CA LYS A 81 10.81 39.17 26.99
C LYS A 81 11.04 37.67 26.82
N THR A 82 12.28 37.21 27.00
CA THR A 82 12.63 35.80 27.07
C THR A 82 12.79 35.37 28.53
N GLU A 83 12.15 34.29 28.95
CA GLU A 83 12.29 33.73 30.29
C GLU A 83 12.46 32.20 30.28
N TYR A 84 13.23 31.70 31.24
CA TYR A 84 13.36 30.28 31.51
C TYR A 84 12.35 29.87 32.58
N ILE A 85 11.60 28.80 32.34
CA ILE A 85 10.57 28.26 33.21
C ILE A 85 11.03 26.89 33.70
N THR A 86 11.07 26.69 35.01
CA THR A 86 11.46 25.42 35.64
C THR A 86 10.36 24.86 36.53
N GLY A 87 10.34 23.53 36.68
CA GLY A 87 9.25 22.81 37.34
C GLY A 87 8.00 22.72 36.45
N PRO A 88 6.87 22.20 36.95
CA PRO A 88 6.70 21.48 38.22
C PRO A 88 7.52 20.17 38.28
N ASN A 89 7.68 19.61 39.48
CA ASN A 89 8.37 18.32 39.71
C ASN A 89 7.41 17.13 39.77
N VAL A 90 6.14 17.37 40.11
CA VAL A 90 5.09 16.33 40.12
C VAL A 90 3.82 16.87 39.49
N VAL A 91 3.33 16.21 38.43
CA VAL A 91 2.06 16.54 37.77
C VAL A 91 1.17 15.31 37.72
N GLN A 92 0.20 15.24 38.63
CA GLN A 92 -0.65 14.06 38.78
C GLN A 92 -2.08 14.45 39.16
N SER A 93 -3.05 13.71 38.64
CA SER A 93 -4.47 13.76 39.01
C SER A 93 -4.92 12.39 39.54
N GLY A 94 -5.89 12.33 40.45
CA GLY A 94 -6.29 11.08 41.11
C GLY A 94 -7.28 10.20 40.34
N GLY A 95 -7.95 10.67 39.27
CA GLY A 95 -8.79 9.79 38.44
C GLY A 95 -9.48 10.46 37.23
N SER A 96 -9.98 9.65 36.29
CA SER A 96 -10.71 10.15 35.11
C SER A 96 -12.08 10.71 35.43
N GLY A 97 -12.65 10.31 36.56
CA GLY A 97 -14.07 10.48 36.86
C GLY A 97 -14.97 9.40 36.24
N LEU A 98 -14.40 8.40 35.55
CA LEU A 98 -15.12 7.21 35.08
C LEU A 98 -14.78 5.98 35.94
N ILE A 99 -15.78 5.13 36.14
CA ILE A 99 -15.65 3.76 36.59
C ILE A 99 -16.10 2.82 35.46
N TRP A 100 -15.44 1.67 35.34
CA TRP A 100 -15.78 0.63 34.37
C TRP A 100 -16.25 -0.60 35.12
N MET A 101 -17.47 -1.05 34.84
CA MET A 101 -18.13 -2.14 35.55
C MET A 101 -18.44 -3.29 34.62
N THR A 102 -18.50 -4.51 35.14
CA THR A 102 -19.17 -5.60 34.43
C THR A 102 -20.67 -5.29 34.31
N VAL A 103 -21.37 -5.95 33.38
CA VAL A 103 -22.83 -5.80 33.24
C VAL A 103 -23.55 -6.08 34.57
N GLU A 104 -23.16 -7.14 35.28
CA GLU A 104 -23.71 -7.50 36.58
C GLU A 104 -23.49 -6.41 37.64
N GLN A 105 -22.26 -5.88 37.73
CA GLN A 105 -21.94 -4.79 38.64
C GLN A 105 -22.73 -3.53 38.32
N ALA A 106 -22.92 -3.19 37.04
CA ALA A 106 -23.65 -2.02 36.63
C ALA A 106 -25.16 -2.15 36.94
N ILE A 107 -25.75 -3.34 36.80
CA ILE A 107 -27.12 -3.62 37.22
C ILE A 107 -27.25 -3.51 38.74
N LEU A 108 -26.36 -4.16 39.49
CA LEU A 108 -26.36 -4.14 40.96
C LEU A 108 -26.19 -2.72 41.51
N ASN A 109 -25.31 -1.94 40.91
CA ASN A 109 -25.06 -0.55 41.29
C ASN A 109 -26.01 0.44 40.63
N GLY A 110 -27.08 -0.01 39.95
CA GLY A 110 -28.14 0.85 39.43
C GLY A 110 -27.74 1.81 38.29
N TYR A 111 -26.71 1.48 37.52
CA TYR A 111 -26.30 2.22 36.32
C TYR A 111 -27.02 1.76 35.05
N THR A 112 -27.53 0.53 35.02
CA THR A 112 -28.29 0.02 33.87
C THR A 112 -29.29 -1.02 34.33
N THR A 113 -30.22 -1.36 33.44
CA THR A 113 -31.09 -2.54 33.54
C THR A 113 -30.94 -3.39 32.28
N GLY A 114 -31.11 -4.70 32.36
CA GLY A 114 -30.98 -5.58 31.20
C GLY A 114 -30.77 -7.04 31.62
N ASP A 115 -30.56 -7.89 30.63
CA ASP A 115 -30.20 -9.29 30.81
C ASP A 115 -28.72 -9.46 31.21
N ASN A 116 -28.45 -10.52 31.97
CA ASN A 116 -27.10 -10.89 32.38
C ASN A 116 -26.46 -11.75 31.27
N LEU A 117 -25.21 -11.45 30.92
CA LEU A 117 -24.44 -12.18 29.90
C LEU A 117 -23.78 -13.46 30.44
N SER A 118 -23.95 -13.77 31.72
CA SER A 118 -23.39 -14.97 32.35
C SER A 118 -23.78 -16.25 31.59
N GLY A 119 -22.76 -17.04 31.24
CA GLY A 119 -22.91 -18.27 30.46
C GLY A 119 -23.01 -18.09 28.95
N LEU A 120 -23.00 -16.85 28.43
CA LEU A 120 -22.86 -16.57 27.00
C LEU A 120 -21.39 -16.44 26.61
N ILE A 121 -21.07 -16.75 25.36
CA ILE A 121 -19.69 -16.72 24.85
C ILE A 121 -19.48 -15.58 23.85
N TYR A 122 -18.21 -15.23 23.64
CA TYR A 122 -17.74 -14.40 22.55
C TYR A 122 -16.58 -15.12 21.85
N VAL A 123 -16.64 -15.20 20.52
CA VAL A 123 -15.59 -15.82 19.70
C VAL A 123 -14.88 -14.72 18.92
N ASN A 124 -13.57 -14.58 19.12
CA ASN A 124 -12.74 -13.70 18.31
C ASN A 124 -12.09 -14.51 17.18
N THR A 125 -12.38 -14.14 15.94
CA THR A 125 -11.84 -14.79 14.73
C THR A 125 -10.67 -14.03 14.10
N GLY A 126 -10.30 -12.85 14.64
CA GLY A 126 -9.31 -11.98 14.02
C GLY A 126 -9.69 -11.48 12.62
N GLU A 127 -8.72 -10.90 11.90
CA GLU A 127 -8.84 -10.55 10.49
C GLU A 127 -8.33 -11.67 9.56
N LYS A 128 -8.55 -11.52 8.25
CA LYS A 128 -7.96 -12.39 7.23
C LYS A 128 -6.49 -12.05 7.00
N THR A 129 -5.61 -12.73 7.73
CA THR A 129 -4.17 -12.46 7.77
C THR A 129 -3.32 -13.62 7.26
N LYS A 130 -3.90 -14.81 7.09
CA LYS A 130 -3.20 -15.98 6.57
C LYS A 130 -3.16 -15.94 5.05
N THR A 131 -1.96 -15.95 4.49
CA THR A 131 -1.76 -16.11 3.04
C THR A 131 -1.79 -17.59 2.67
N ILE A 132 -2.66 -17.95 1.72
CA ILE A 132 -2.64 -19.26 1.07
C ILE A 132 -2.29 -19.11 -0.41
N THR A 133 -1.68 -20.14 -0.98
CA THR A 133 -1.37 -20.19 -2.41
C THR A 133 -2.38 -21.06 -3.14
N VAL A 134 -3.04 -20.48 -4.13
CA VAL A 134 -3.92 -21.21 -5.06
C VAL A 134 -3.25 -21.21 -6.42
N LYS A 135 -3.01 -22.40 -6.97
CA LYS A 135 -2.49 -22.52 -8.33
C LYS A 135 -3.63 -22.32 -9.31
N ASP A 136 -3.55 -21.33 -10.18
CA ASP A 136 -4.39 -21.29 -11.35
C ASP A 136 -3.90 -22.39 -12.32
N GLU A 137 -4.79 -23.32 -12.68
CA GLU A 137 -4.42 -24.48 -13.50
C GLU A 137 -4.46 -24.13 -14.99
N VAL A 138 -5.18 -23.06 -15.34
CA VAL A 138 -5.32 -22.60 -16.72
C VAL A 138 -4.16 -21.68 -17.07
N THR A 139 -3.81 -20.76 -16.16
CA THR A 139 -2.62 -19.92 -16.36
C THR A 139 -1.35 -20.68 -15.94
N GLY A 140 -1.40 -21.62 -15.01
CA GLY A 140 -0.22 -22.31 -14.46
C GLY A 140 0.52 -21.50 -13.39
N ALA A 141 0.13 -20.24 -13.18
CA ALA A 141 0.70 -19.37 -12.15
C ALA A 141 0.03 -19.58 -10.79
N SER A 142 0.82 -19.36 -9.75
CA SER A 142 0.35 -19.24 -8.37
C SER A 142 -0.23 -17.86 -8.13
N GLN A 143 -1.36 -17.83 -7.42
CA GLN A 143 -1.96 -16.62 -6.86
C GLN A 143 -2.06 -16.79 -5.35
N THR A 144 -2.05 -15.67 -4.62
CA THR A 144 -2.20 -15.67 -3.17
C THR A 144 -3.54 -15.11 -2.75
N LEU A 145 -4.23 -15.78 -1.82
CA LEU A 145 -5.47 -15.32 -1.20
C LEU A 145 -5.28 -15.12 0.30
N GLN A 146 -6.00 -14.16 0.88
CA GLN A 146 -6.02 -13.91 2.32
C GLN A 146 -7.22 -14.59 2.97
N VAL A 147 -6.99 -15.44 3.97
CA VAL A 147 -8.04 -16.17 4.70
C VAL A 147 -7.91 -15.94 6.20
N PHE A 148 -8.95 -16.28 6.97
CA PHE A 148 -8.88 -16.21 8.42
C PHE A 148 -7.79 -17.16 8.93
N ASP A 149 -6.92 -16.64 9.79
CA ASP A 149 -5.91 -17.46 10.44
C ASP A 149 -6.55 -18.28 11.57
N THR A 150 -6.71 -19.58 11.35
CA THR A 150 -7.31 -20.51 12.32
C THR A 150 -6.62 -20.47 13.69
N ASP A 151 -5.33 -20.17 13.74
CA ASP A 151 -4.56 -20.14 15.00
C ASP A 151 -4.85 -18.88 15.82
N SER A 152 -5.40 -17.83 15.19
CA SER A 152 -5.85 -16.61 15.87
C SER A 152 -7.20 -16.77 16.61
N PHE A 153 -7.95 -17.85 16.35
CA PHE A 153 -9.29 -18.00 16.90
C PHE A 153 -9.25 -18.27 18.41
N SER A 154 -10.03 -17.50 19.16
CA SER A 154 -10.14 -17.61 20.61
C SER A 154 -11.59 -17.47 21.08
N GLN A 155 -11.89 -18.04 22.25
CA GLN A 155 -13.18 -17.94 22.92
C GLN A 155 -12.97 -17.38 24.32
N ARG A 156 -13.91 -16.52 24.74
CA ARG A 156 -14.04 -16.04 26.12
C ARG A 156 -15.52 -15.89 26.47
N ASP A 157 -15.80 -15.60 27.74
CA ASP A 157 -17.16 -15.28 28.17
C ASP A 157 -17.57 -13.89 27.63
N ALA A 158 -18.81 -13.75 27.18
CA ALA A 158 -19.34 -12.45 26.75
C ALA A 158 -19.43 -11.48 27.94
N GLY A 159 -19.12 -10.20 27.72
CA GLY A 159 -19.11 -9.17 28.78
C GLY A 159 -17.80 -9.08 29.57
N THR A 160 -16.79 -9.88 29.22
CA THR A 160 -15.47 -9.88 29.91
C THR A 160 -14.39 -9.10 29.16
N GLY A 161 -14.68 -8.66 27.93
CA GLY A 161 -13.74 -7.87 27.13
C GLY A 161 -13.59 -6.46 27.70
N GLY A 162 -12.39 -5.86 27.56
CA GLY A 162 -12.16 -4.50 28.04
C GLY A 162 -13.14 -3.48 27.45
N ASN A 163 -13.54 -3.66 26.18
CA ASN A 163 -14.52 -2.85 25.48
C ASN A 163 -15.99 -3.25 25.75
N GLU A 164 -16.24 -4.29 26.54
CA GLU A 164 -17.59 -4.77 26.91
C GLU A 164 -18.00 -4.35 28.33
N THR A 165 -17.24 -3.45 28.94
CA THR A 165 -17.56 -2.85 30.23
C THR A 165 -18.63 -1.77 30.11
N ILE A 166 -19.42 -1.60 31.17
CA ILE A 166 -20.42 -0.55 31.32
C ILE A 166 -19.76 0.66 32.00
N PRO A 167 -19.73 1.84 31.35
CA PRO A 167 -19.18 3.05 31.97
C PRO A 167 -20.16 3.64 33.01
N GLY A 168 -19.61 4.26 34.05
CA GLY A 168 -20.36 5.08 35.00
C GLY A 168 -19.52 6.25 35.50
N PHE A 169 -20.13 7.29 36.05
CA PHE A 169 -19.40 8.35 36.72
C PHE A 169 -18.98 7.93 38.11
N SER A 170 -17.75 8.28 38.48
CA SER A 170 -17.26 8.18 39.85
C SER A 170 -17.97 9.20 40.75
N GLY A 171 -18.11 8.87 42.04
CA GLY A 171 -18.54 9.83 43.06
C GLY A 171 -17.55 10.97 43.30
N THR A 172 -16.33 10.86 42.80
CA THR A 172 -15.27 11.88 42.88
C THR A 172 -14.71 12.19 41.49
N ALA A 173 -14.65 13.49 41.15
CA ALA A 173 -14.02 13.98 39.94
C ALA A 173 -12.65 14.60 40.30
N ASP A 174 -11.56 13.97 39.82
CA ASP A 174 -10.19 14.38 40.14
C ASP A 174 -9.31 14.44 38.88
N PHE A 175 -9.73 15.28 37.94
CA PHE A 175 -9.05 15.59 36.69
C PHE A 175 -8.75 17.08 36.59
N PHE A 176 -7.73 17.44 35.81
CA PHE A 176 -7.39 18.84 35.55
C PHE A 176 -8.43 19.49 34.63
N ASN A 177 -8.72 20.76 34.86
CA ASN A 177 -9.57 21.57 34.00
C ASN A 177 -8.98 22.98 33.84
N ALA A 178 -8.77 23.39 32.58
CA ALA A 178 -8.17 24.67 32.23
C ALA A 178 -6.84 24.93 32.96
N THR A 179 -6.01 23.90 33.13
CA THR A 179 -4.68 24.06 33.72
C THR A 179 -3.67 24.52 32.67
N ARG A 180 -2.62 25.23 33.11
CA ARG A 180 -1.58 25.78 32.25
C ARG A 180 -0.30 26.03 33.05
N PHE A 181 0.85 25.70 32.49
CA PHE A 181 2.15 26.05 33.07
C PHE A 181 2.57 27.46 32.68
N VAL A 182 2.44 27.82 31.40
CA VAL A 182 2.87 29.13 30.91
C VAL A 182 2.09 29.61 29.69
N THR A 183 1.88 30.93 29.61
CA THR A 183 1.50 31.64 28.38
C THR A 183 2.58 32.63 27.99
N ALA A 184 3.12 32.53 26.78
CA ALA A 184 3.95 33.55 26.15
C ALA A 184 3.10 34.42 25.22
N ASN A 185 3.15 35.75 25.37
CA ASN A 185 2.37 36.69 24.57
C ASN A 185 3.15 37.99 24.26
N ASN A 186 2.61 38.84 23.40
CA ASN A 186 3.18 40.15 23.03
C ASN A 186 4.68 40.07 22.65
N GLY A 187 5.08 39.09 21.85
CA GLY A 187 6.48 38.89 21.47
C GLY A 187 7.36 38.20 22.53
N GLY A 188 6.78 37.71 23.63
CA GLY A 188 7.51 36.97 24.67
C GLY A 188 7.93 35.56 24.24
N THR A 189 9.01 35.05 24.81
CA THR A 189 9.52 33.68 24.60
C THR A 189 9.70 32.95 25.92
N ALA A 190 8.96 31.85 26.14
CA ALA A 190 9.15 30.98 27.31
C ALA A 190 9.95 29.73 26.93
N ILE A 191 11.03 29.44 27.67
CA ILE A 191 11.86 28.25 27.49
C ILE A 191 11.66 27.34 28.71
N LEU A 192 11.01 26.19 28.52
CA LEU A 192 10.59 25.28 29.58
C LEU A 192 11.57 24.12 29.77
N ASP A 193 11.86 23.85 31.04
CA ASP A 193 12.49 22.63 31.54
C ASP A 193 11.63 22.05 32.68
N VAL A 194 10.74 21.12 32.33
CA VAL A 194 9.77 20.54 33.27
C VAL A 194 10.42 19.39 34.02
N GLY A 195 10.60 19.58 35.33
CA GLY A 195 11.26 18.61 36.21
C GLY A 195 10.48 17.32 36.47
N SER A 196 9.19 17.27 36.09
CA SER A 196 8.36 16.09 36.32
C SER A 196 8.59 15.01 35.26
N PRO A 197 9.11 13.81 35.61
CA PRO A 197 9.35 12.78 34.61
C PRO A 197 8.06 12.20 34.00
N ALA A 198 6.94 12.29 34.73
CA ALA A 198 5.64 11.81 34.28
C ALA A 198 4.56 12.89 34.47
N ILE A 199 3.76 13.13 33.43
CA ILE A 199 2.72 14.17 33.37
C ILE A 199 1.38 13.51 33.01
N GLY A 200 0.43 13.50 33.96
CA GLY A 200 -0.89 12.86 33.76
C GLY A 200 -1.95 13.26 34.80
N ASN A 201 -3.16 12.73 34.79
CA ASN A 201 -3.68 11.64 33.95
C ASN A 201 -4.83 12.05 33.02
N PHE A 202 -5.72 12.93 33.50
CA PHE A 202 -6.95 13.28 32.81
C PHE A 202 -7.19 14.79 32.82
N PHE A 203 -7.64 15.32 31.70
CA PHE A 203 -7.64 16.76 31.43
C PHE A 203 -8.89 17.23 30.68
N LYS A 204 -9.27 18.48 30.91
CA LYS A 204 -10.22 19.26 30.11
C LYS A 204 -9.66 20.65 29.84
N ASN A 205 -9.94 21.20 28.67
CA ASN A 205 -9.59 22.56 28.24
C ASN A 205 -8.14 22.96 28.56
N THR A 206 -7.20 22.03 28.48
CA THR A 206 -5.84 22.19 29.02
C THR A 206 -4.84 22.35 27.91
N GLN A 207 -4.06 23.43 27.95
CA GLN A 207 -2.87 23.60 27.13
C GLN A 207 -1.70 23.98 28.04
N LEU A 208 -0.72 23.10 28.19
CA LEU A 208 0.32 23.25 29.22
C LEU A 208 1.25 24.43 28.92
N ALA A 209 1.75 24.54 27.70
CA ALA A 209 2.55 25.67 27.24
C ALA A 209 1.89 26.33 26.02
N VAL A 210 1.57 27.62 26.13
CA VAL A 210 0.85 28.37 25.08
C VAL A 210 1.69 29.53 24.58
N ALA A 211 1.83 29.67 23.27
CA ALA A 211 2.26 30.89 22.62
C ALA A 211 1.06 31.54 21.91
N ASP A 212 0.81 32.81 22.20
CA ASP A 212 -0.35 33.55 21.69
C ASP A 212 0.06 34.96 21.20
N GLY A 213 -0.15 35.19 19.91
CA GLY A 213 0.17 36.45 19.25
C GLY A 213 1.48 36.43 18.47
N GLU A 214 1.57 37.32 17.48
CA GLU A 214 2.72 37.44 16.60
C GLU A 214 4.03 37.69 17.38
N GLY A 215 5.08 36.98 16.98
CA GLY A 215 6.40 37.06 17.62
C GLY A 215 6.52 36.29 18.95
N SER A 216 5.42 35.75 19.50
CA SER A 216 5.47 34.96 20.73
C SER A 216 5.89 33.51 20.49
N SER A 217 6.63 32.94 21.43
CA SER A 217 7.12 31.56 21.33
C SER A 217 7.12 30.80 22.66
N VAL A 218 6.87 29.50 22.60
CA VAL A 218 7.19 28.55 23.68
C VAL A 218 8.15 27.48 23.16
N VAL A 219 9.13 27.09 23.99
CA VAL A 219 10.14 26.06 23.67
C VAL A 219 10.19 25.05 24.80
N TRP A 220 9.93 23.78 24.52
CA TRP A 220 10.00 22.68 25.51
C TRP A 220 11.29 21.89 25.33
N ASN A 221 12.15 21.83 26.35
CA ASN A 221 13.49 21.23 26.27
C ASN A 221 13.73 20.03 27.20
N SER A 222 12.69 19.58 27.93
CA SER A 222 12.75 18.44 28.84
C SER A 222 12.21 17.14 28.24
N VAL A 223 12.56 16.01 28.86
CA VAL A 223 12.05 14.68 28.52
C VAL A 223 10.96 14.30 29.51
N ASN A 224 9.74 14.04 29.01
CA ASN A 224 8.58 13.80 29.86
C ASN A 224 7.72 12.68 29.26
N ASP A 225 7.26 11.78 30.13
CA ASP A 225 6.29 10.72 29.80
C ASP A 225 4.87 11.20 30.12
N PHE A 226 3.94 10.99 29.20
CA PHE A 226 2.59 11.51 29.30
C PHE A 226 1.56 10.39 29.48
N TYR A 227 0.55 10.69 30.28
CA TYR A 227 -0.77 10.09 30.11
C TYR A 227 -1.77 11.24 30.07
N PHE A 228 -2.01 11.75 28.86
CA PHE A 228 -2.69 13.01 28.62
C PHE A 228 -4.04 12.78 27.94
N GLN A 229 -4.97 12.19 28.70
CA GLN A 229 -6.28 11.74 28.19
C GLN A 229 -7.43 12.66 28.63
N PRO A 230 -8.58 12.63 27.92
CA PRO A 230 -9.75 13.40 28.32
C PRO A 230 -10.33 12.94 29.66
N GLY A 231 -10.66 13.89 30.53
CA GLY A 231 -11.51 13.65 31.70
C GLY A 231 -12.95 13.34 31.32
N ALA A 232 -13.68 12.64 32.20
CA ALA A 232 -15.07 12.23 31.98
C ALA A 232 -15.98 13.41 31.62
N THR A 233 -16.81 13.26 30.59
CA THR A 233 -17.81 14.26 30.18
C THR A 233 -19.21 13.66 30.11
N MET A 234 -20.22 14.48 30.39
CA MET A 234 -21.63 14.10 30.36
C MET A 234 -22.28 14.62 29.08
N GLN A 235 -22.56 13.70 28.16
CA GLN A 235 -23.39 13.96 26.98
C GLN A 235 -24.80 13.41 27.18
N GLY A 236 -25.79 13.97 26.47
CA GLY A 236 -27.16 13.42 26.42
C GLY A 236 -27.88 13.31 27.77
N GLY A 237 -27.48 14.11 28.78
CA GLY A 237 -28.04 14.02 30.14
C GLY A 237 -27.46 12.91 31.02
N GLY A 238 -26.34 12.29 30.62
CA GLY A 238 -25.70 11.20 31.37
C GLY A 238 -26.24 9.82 31.04
N VAL A 239 -27.13 9.72 30.04
CA VAL A 239 -27.61 8.45 29.51
C VAL A 239 -26.87 8.13 28.23
N THR A 240 -26.26 6.95 28.16
CA THR A 240 -25.60 6.43 26.96
C THR A 240 -26.13 5.04 26.62
N GLN A 241 -25.96 4.64 25.36
CA GLN A 241 -26.25 3.28 24.94
C GLN A 241 -24.96 2.48 24.84
N LYS A 242 -24.97 1.28 25.44
CA LYS A 242 -23.91 0.30 25.26
C LYS A 242 -24.48 -0.94 24.58
N ILE A 243 -23.84 -1.36 23.51
CA ILE A 243 -24.14 -2.64 22.84
C ILE A 243 -23.00 -3.60 23.15
N ILE A 244 -23.35 -4.79 23.62
CA ILE A 244 -22.40 -5.89 23.84
C ILE A 244 -22.89 -7.08 23.05
N ASP A 245 -22.00 -7.67 22.27
CA ASP A 245 -22.32 -8.83 21.46
C ASP A 245 -22.07 -10.11 22.26
N SER A 246 -22.94 -11.09 22.06
CA SER A 246 -22.67 -12.48 22.40
C SER A 246 -22.78 -13.32 21.14
N MET A 247 -22.15 -14.48 21.15
CA MET A 247 -22.14 -15.38 20.02
C MET A 247 -22.63 -16.77 20.43
N LYS A 248 -23.09 -17.52 19.44
CA LYS A 248 -23.38 -18.94 19.54
C LYS A 248 -22.85 -19.63 18.30
N TYR A 249 -22.27 -20.81 18.47
CA TYR A 249 -21.97 -21.68 17.33
C TYR A 249 -23.28 -22.10 16.64
N ALA A 250 -23.29 -22.10 15.31
CA ALA A 250 -24.50 -22.33 14.53
C ALA A 250 -25.12 -23.73 14.72
N GLY A 251 -24.39 -24.67 15.31
CA GLY A 251 -24.81 -26.06 15.44
C GLY A 251 -24.67 -26.75 14.10
N THR A 252 -25.78 -27.23 13.55
CA THR A 252 -25.75 -27.93 12.26
C THR A 252 -25.95 -26.96 11.10
N ILE A 253 -25.00 -26.94 10.16
CA ILE A 253 -25.09 -26.16 8.92
C ILE A 253 -24.90 -27.07 7.69
N THR A 254 -25.35 -26.59 6.53
CA THR A 254 -25.12 -27.24 5.23
C THR A 254 -24.35 -26.30 4.32
N ASP A 255 -23.27 -26.81 3.73
CA ASP A 255 -22.40 -26.04 2.85
C ASP A 255 -22.92 -25.97 1.40
N TRP A 256 -22.18 -25.28 0.54
CA TRP A 256 -22.51 -25.10 -0.88
C TRP A 256 -22.52 -26.42 -1.69
N ALA A 257 -21.86 -27.47 -1.20
CA ALA A 257 -21.80 -28.79 -1.80
C ALA A 257 -22.87 -29.75 -1.24
N GLY A 258 -23.73 -29.28 -0.32
CA GLY A 258 -24.76 -30.09 0.32
C GLY A 258 -24.24 -30.97 1.46
N LYS A 259 -22.98 -30.80 1.88
CA LYS A 259 -22.40 -31.53 3.02
C LYS A 259 -22.79 -30.85 4.33
N VAL A 260 -23.14 -31.69 5.30
CA VAL A 260 -23.55 -31.26 6.64
C VAL A 260 -22.32 -31.15 7.54
N HIS A 261 -22.22 -30.04 8.27
CA HIS A 261 -21.17 -29.78 9.27
C HIS A 261 -21.81 -29.48 10.62
N HIS A 262 -21.12 -29.87 11.69
CA HIS A 262 -21.55 -29.62 13.07
C HIS A 262 -20.52 -28.71 13.75
N ILE A 263 -20.92 -27.46 14.01
CA ILE A 263 -20.10 -26.43 14.63
C ILE A 263 -20.71 -26.16 16.00
N ASN A 264 -20.16 -26.78 17.05
CA ASN A 264 -20.64 -26.65 18.43
C ASN A 264 -19.57 -26.13 19.40
N SER A 265 -18.33 -25.99 18.93
CA SER A 265 -17.18 -25.61 19.73
C SER A 265 -16.16 -24.80 18.92
N LEU A 266 -15.17 -24.23 19.61
CA LEU A 266 -14.06 -23.52 18.98
C LEU A 266 -13.26 -24.45 18.06
N ASP A 267 -13.06 -25.70 18.47
CA ASP A 267 -12.33 -26.69 17.68
C ASP A 267 -13.09 -27.07 16.41
N ASP A 268 -14.42 -27.16 16.46
CA ASP A 268 -15.23 -27.41 15.27
C ASP A 268 -15.15 -26.23 14.29
N LEU A 269 -15.17 -24.99 14.79
CA LEU A 269 -15.00 -23.79 13.96
C LEU A 269 -13.64 -23.77 13.29
N LYS A 270 -12.57 -24.13 14.03
CA LYS A 270 -11.21 -24.24 13.50
C LYS A 270 -11.13 -25.28 12.39
N GLN A 271 -11.72 -26.46 12.59
CA GLN A 271 -11.80 -27.51 11.59
C GLN A 271 -12.61 -27.10 10.36
N TYR A 272 -13.74 -26.40 10.55
CA TYR A 272 -14.55 -25.91 9.44
C TYR A 272 -13.80 -24.88 8.61
N ASN A 273 -13.11 -23.91 9.24
CA ASN A 273 -12.27 -22.95 8.50
C ASN A 273 -11.14 -23.65 7.72
N GLN A 274 -10.46 -24.64 8.32
CA GLN A 274 -9.46 -25.44 7.61
C GLN A 274 -10.05 -26.19 6.41
N TYR A 275 -11.27 -26.71 6.53
CA TYR A 275 -11.99 -27.33 5.41
C TYR A 275 -12.30 -26.32 4.29
N LEU A 276 -12.75 -25.11 4.64
CA LEU A 276 -13.00 -24.04 3.67
C LEU A 276 -11.72 -23.60 2.95
N ILE A 277 -10.62 -23.44 3.70
CA ILE A 277 -9.29 -23.14 3.16
C ILE A 277 -8.85 -24.23 2.19
N LYS A 278 -8.97 -25.50 2.60
CA LYS A 278 -8.62 -26.63 1.73
C LYS A 278 -9.48 -26.65 0.46
N SER A 279 -10.76 -26.30 0.57
CA SER A 279 -11.67 -26.21 -0.56
C SER A 279 -11.33 -25.07 -1.53
N LEU A 280 -10.73 -23.97 -1.04
CA LEU A 280 -10.16 -22.91 -1.89
C LEU A 280 -8.92 -23.40 -2.65
N GLU A 281 -8.01 -24.09 -1.96
CA GLU A 281 -6.80 -24.67 -2.58
C GLU A 281 -7.17 -25.70 -3.65
N ASP A 282 -8.20 -26.51 -3.39
CA ASP A 282 -8.72 -27.53 -4.30
C ASP A 282 -9.73 -26.96 -5.33
N LYS A 283 -9.99 -25.64 -5.30
CA LYS A 283 -10.92 -24.90 -6.19
C LYS A 283 -12.36 -25.40 -6.25
N THR A 284 -12.79 -26.14 -5.24
CA THR A 284 -14.21 -26.51 -5.09
C THR A 284 -15.03 -25.37 -4.49
N LEU A 285 -14.36 -24.34 -3.98
CA LEU A 285 -14.92 -23.12 -3.40
C LEU A 285 -14.27 -21.89 -4.05
N SER A 286 -15.07 -20.89 -4.42
CA SER A 286 -14.52 -19.58 -4.83
C SER A 286 -14.23 -18.69 -3.62
N TYR A 287 -13.34 -17.72 -3.79
CA TYR A 287 -12.99 -16.78 -2.71
C TYR A 287 -14.20 -15.97 -2.19
N LYS A 288 -15.15 -15.62 -3.07
CA LYS A 288 -16.40 -14.96 -2.66
C LYS A 288 -17.30 -15.88 -1.82
N GLN A 289 -17.32 -17.18 -2.13
CA GLN A 289 -18.09 -18.15 -1.36
C GLN A 289 -17.44 -18.43 -0.01
N TYR A 290 -16.11 -18.43 0.10
CA TYR A 290 -15.41 -18.59 1.38
C TYR A 290 -15.95 -17.66 2.47
N ASP A 291 -16.05 -16.35 2.17
CA ASP A 291 -16.57 -15.37 3.13
C ASP A 291 -18.04 -15.67 3.51
N ALA A 292 -18.87 -16.05 2.53
CA ALA A 292 -20.27 -16.38 2.77
C ALA A 292 -20.44 -17.65 3.61
N GLU A 293 -19.62 -18.67 3.37
CA GLU A 293 -19.67 -19.95 4.07
C GLU A 293 -19.13 -19.83 5.50
N PHE A 294 -18.01 -19.13 5.71
CA PHE A 294 -17.47 -18.88 7.04
C PHE A 294 -18.48 -18.16 7.94
N ASN A 295 -19.18 -17.16 7.40
CA ASN A 295 -20.19 -16.38 8.14
C ASN A 295 -21.41 -17.19 8.58
N LYS A 296 -21.61 -18.43 8.08
CA LYS A 296 -22.68 -19.32 8.58
C LYS A 296 -22.34 -19.94 9.93
N ALA A 297 -21.07 -19.95 10.33
CA ALA A 297 -20.59 -20.74 11.47
C ALA A 297 -20.93 -20.13 12.85
N LEU A 298 -21.15 -18.82 12.90
CA LEU A 298 -21.40 -18.07 14.13
C LEU A 298 -22.68 -17.24 14.01
N ILE A 299 -23.51 -17.29 15.05
CA ILE A 299 -24.71 -16.47 15.19
C ILE A 299 -24.40 -15.39 16.22
N VAL A 300 -24.53 -14.13 15.84
CA VAL A 300 -24.28 -12.97 16.71
C VAL A 300 -25.60 -12.44 17.27
N THR A 301 -25.68 -12.29 18.59
CA THR A 301 -26.81 -11.66 19.29
C THR A 301 -26.33 -10.37 19.96
N LYS A 302 -27.01 -9.25 19.65
CA LYS A 302 -26.70 -7.93 20.21
C LYS A 302 -27.52 -7.66 21.47
N HIS A 303 -26.85 -7.32 22.57
CA HIS A 303 -27.48 -6.94 23.84
C HIS A 303 -27.36 -5.43 24.05
N ASN A 304 -28.48 -4.76 24.30
CA ASN A 304 -28.55 -3.31 24.38
C ASN A 304 -28.81 -2.86 25.81
N TYR A 305 -27.92 -2.03 26.34
CA TYR A 305 -27.99 -1.48 27.69
C TYR A 305 -28.16 0.03 27.62
N ASN A 306 -29.23 0.54 28.22
CA ASN A 306 -29.40 1.96 28.46
C ASN A 306 -28.73 2.29 29.80
N VAL A 307 -27.58 2.95 29.72
CA VAL A 307 -26.71 3.21 30.86
C VAL A 307 -26.95 4.63 31.36
N ASP A 308 -27.51 4.77 32.55
CA ASP A 308 -27.50 6.02 33.31
C ASP A 308 -26.18 6.12 34.10
N MET A 309 -25.25 6.90 33.57
CA MET A 309 -23.92 7.10 34.15
C MET A 309 -23.95 7.82 35.51
N THR A 310 -25.09 8.36 35.94
CA THR A 310 -25.26 8.99 37.26
C THR A 310 -25.82 8.03 38.32
N ALA A 311 -26.07 6.77 37.94
CA ALA A 311 -26.63 5.73 38.79
C ALA A 311 -28.00 6.09 39.39
N GLY A 312 -28.90 6.64 38.57
CA GLY A 312 -30.22 7.13 39.00
C GLY A 312 -30.15 8.49 39.69
N GLY A 313 -29.18 9.34 39.30
CA GLY A 313 -28.97 10.66 39.92
C GLY A 313 -28.26 10.66 41.27
N ARG A 314 -27.72 9.51 41.71
CA ARG A 314 -26.97 9.42 42.99
C ARG A 314 -25.59 10.07 42.93
N ILE A 315 -25.00 10.17 41.73
CA ILE A 315 -23.70 10.82 41.52
C ILE A 315 -23.93 12.27 41.10
N ASP A 316 -23.22 13.21 41.73
CA ASP A 316 -23.22 14.61 41.31
C ASP A 316 -22.61 14.73 39.90
N SER A 317 -23.44 15.12 38.94
CA SER A 317 -23.05 15.22 37.54
C SER A 317 -22.34 16.53 37.19
N THR A 318 -22.29 17.49 38.12
CA THR A 318 -21.81 18.86 37.87
C THR A 318 -20.40 18.91 37.28
N PRO A 319 -19.38 18.17 37.78
CA PRO A 319 -18.02 18.18 37.21
C PRO A 319 -17.95 17.65 35.77
N TYR A 320 -18.92 16.83 35.37
CA TYR A 320 -18.91 16.13 34.08
C TYR A 320 -19.57 16.94 32.97
N LYS A 321 -20.36 17.98 33.28
CA LYS A 321 -21.11 18.79 32.29
C LYS A 321 -20.24 19.51 31.27
N GLU A 322 -19.02 19.90 31.65
CA GLU A 322 -18.11 20.56 30.72
C GLU A 322 -17.55 19.58 29.69
N ASN A 323 -17.50 20.04 28.44
CA ASN A 323 -16.86 19.33 27.34
C ASN A 323 -15.35 19.21 27.59
N VAL A 324 -14.73 18.21 26.93
CA VAL A 324 -13.27 18.00 26.98
C VAL A 324 -12.52 19.24 26.50
N GLY A 325 -13.00 19.90 25.43
CA GLY A 325 -12.31 21.00 24.80
C GLY A 325 -10.96 20.61 24.19
N LEU A 326 -10.09 21.59 23.97
CA LEU A 326 -8.78 21.35 23.36
C LEU A 326 -7.77 20.86 24.41
N LEU A 327 -7.04 19.80 24.10
CA LEU A 327 -5.89 19.31 24.87
C LEU A 327 -4.59 19.54 24.08
N ALA A 328 -3.60 20.17 24.69
CA ALA A 328 -2.29 20.36 24.07
C ALA A 328 -1.15 20.33 25.09
N VAL A 329 -0.03 19.67 24.78
CA VAL A 329 1.21 19.89 25.54
C VAL A 329 1.76 21.27 25.17
N LEU A 330 1.87 21.51 23.87
CA LEU A 330 2.35 22.75 23.25
C LEU A 330 1.25 23.30 22.34
N HIS A 331 0.89 24.57 22.50
CA HIS A 331 -0.13 25.23 21.67
C HIS A 331 0.37 26.55 21.11
N ALA A 332 0.33 26.70 19.79
CA ALA A 332 0.57 27.97 19.10
C ALA A 332 -0.75 28.52 18.54
N THR A 333 -1.05 29.78 18.82
CA THR A 333 -2.22 30.44 18.26
C THR A 333 -1.95 31.88 17.83
N ASN A 334 -2.76 32.42 16.93
CA ASN A 334 -2.73 33.82 16.51
C ASN A 334 -1.35 34.24 15.98
N ASN A 335 -0.83 33.47 15.02
CA ASN A 335 0.50 33.65 14.40
C ASN A 335 1.72 33.48 15.35
N ALA A 336 1.54 32.84 16.51
CA ALA A 336 2.63 32.49 17.41
C ALA A 336 3.34 31.17 17.04
N ARG A 337 4.37 30.80 17.80
CA ARG A 337 5.18 29.60 17.55
C ARG A 337 5.32 28.70 18.79
N ALA A 338 5.14 27.38 18.63
CA ALA A 338 5.36 26.41 19.70
C ALA A 338 6.35 25.33 19.24
N ILE A 339 7.39 25.08 20.03
CA ILE A 339 8.56 24.31 19.60
C ILE A 339 8.87 23.24 20.65
N LEU A 340 8.91 21.97 20.23
CA LEU A 340 9.63 20.94 20.96
C LEU A 340 11.10 21.03 20.53
N GLY A 341 11.97 21.51 21.43
CA GLY A 341 13.37 21.72 21.11
C GLY A 341 14.15 20.41 20.98
N LYS A 342 15.38 20.48 20.48
CA LYS A 342 16.22 19.31 20.17
C LYS A 342 16.49 18.36 21.34
N THR A 343 16.43 18.84 22.57
CA THR A 343 16.59 18.03 23.79
C THR A 343 15.25 17.56 24.35
N GLY A 344 14.13 18.10 23.84
CA GLY A 344 12.80 17.75 24.26
C GLY A 344 12.39 16.37 23.74
N LYS A 345 11.74 15.59 24.61
CA LYS A 345 11.11 14.32 24.22
C LYS A 345 9.75 14.16 24.89
N LEU A 346 8.72 13.87 24.10
CA LEU A 346 7.38 13.55 24.59
C LEU A 346 7.13 12.06 24.37
N THR A 347 6.87 11.30 25.44
CA THR A 347 6.54 9.85 25.34
C THR A 347 5.19 9.50 25.95
N GLY A 348 4.75 8.24 25.77
CA GLY A 348 3.57 7.71 26.44
C GLY A 348 2.29 7.93 25.63
N VAL A 349 1.23 8.42 26.26
CA VAL A 349 -0.10 8.58 25.66
C VAL A 349 -0.46 10.06 25.56
N LEU A 350 -0.48 10.59 24.35
CA LEU A 350 -0.94 11.93 24.00
C LEU A 350 -2.45 11.94 23.71
N PRO A 351 -3.09 13.12 23.60
CA PRO A 351 -4.51 13.21 23.32
C PRO A 351 -4.87 12.48 22.02
N ALA A 352 -5.98 11.75 22.04
CA ALA A 352 -6.49 10.97 20.91
C ALA A 352 -7.93 11.38 20.57
N TYR A 353 -8.47 10.81 19.48
CA TYR A 353 -9.87 10.95 19.06
C TYR A 353 -10.30 12.40 18.76
N GLY A 354 -9.39 13.21 18.20
CA GLY A 354 -9.69 14.60 17.82
C GLY A 354 -9.81 15.59 18.99
N ASN A 355 -9.45 15.18 20.22
CA ASN A 355 -9.49 16.07 21.39
C ASN A 355 -8.24 16.95 21.54
N GLY A 356 -7.22 16.79 20.69
CA GLY A 356 -5.97 17.52 20.84
C GLY A 356 -4.75 16.83 20.22
N GLY A 357 -3.56 17.19 20.71
CA GLY A 357 -2.32 16.50 20.37
C GLY A 357 -1.14 16.93 21.24
N GLY A 358 0.06 16.40 20.97
CA GLY A 358 1.29 16.88 21.59
C GLY A 358 1.54 18.36 21.25
N ILE A 359 1.64 18.67 19.97
CA ILE A 359 1.78 20.04 19.45
C ILE A 359 0.53 20.40 18.64
N VAL A 360 -0.16 21.46 19.06
CA VAL A 360 -1.35 21.98 18.38
C VAL A 360 -1.07 23.38 17.83
N ALA A 361 -1.47 23.65 16.59
CA ALA A 361 -1.43 24.97 16.00
C ALA A 361 -2.82 25.40 15.50
N THR A 362 -3.26 26.60 15.87
CA THR A 362 -4.56 27.18 15.48
C THR A 362 -4.42 28.64 15.04
N ASN A 363 -5.35 29.17 14.25
CA ASN A 363 -5.44 30.59 13.90
C ASN A 363 -4.11 31.18 13.37
N GLY A 364 -3.53 30.57 12.34
CA GLY A 364 -2.23 30.97 11.78
C GLY A 364 -1.00 30.61 12.61
N GLY A 365 -1.16 29.89 13.73
CA GLY A 365 -0.05 29.44 14.57
C GLY A 365 0.90 28.47 13.86
N THR A 366 2.11 28.32 14.40
CA THR A 366 3.11 27.36 13.89
C THR A 366 3.64 26.45 14.98
N GLY A 367 3.44 25.14 14.85
CA GLY A 367 4.02 24.10 15.70
C GLY A 367 5.25 23.45 15.07
N VAL A 368 6.32 23.22 15.83
CA VAL A 368 7.57 22.62 15.32
C VAL A 368 8.09 21.54 16.27
N ASN A 369 8.40 20.37 15.73
CA ASN A 369 9.17 19.35 16.41
C ASN A 369 10.62 19.37 15.91
N GLU A 370 11.59 19.73 16.75
CA GLU A 370 13.03 19.56 16.51
C GLU A 370 13.63 18.39 17.34
N GLY A 371 12.85 17.81 18.25
CA GLY A 371 13.25 16.76 19.17
C GLY A 371 12.66 15.40 18.78
N VAL A 372 12.13 14.67 19.78
CA VAL A 372 11.52 13.35 19.58
C VAL A 372 10.11 13.30 20.17
N ILE A 373 9.14 12.85 19.39
CA ILE A 373 7.84 12.41 19.92
C ILE A 373 7.76 10.89 19.70
N ASP A 374 7.45 10.15 20.74
CA ASP A 374 7.43 8.68 20.74
C ASP A 374 6.22 8.22 21.56
N ALA A 375 5.05 8.29 20.95
CA ALA A 375 3.79 8.28 21.67
C ALA A 375 2.62 7.62 20.91
N ILE A 376 1.62 7.25 21.69
CA ILE A 376 0.27 6.92 21.25
C ILE A 376 -0.57 8.21 21.15
N GLY A 377 -1.58 8.23 20.28
CA GLY A 377 -2.47 9.38 20.08
C GLY A 377 -1.99 10.30 18.96
N THR A 378 -2.45 11.55 18.95
CA THR A 378 -2.09 12.54 17.93
C THR A 378 -0.85 13.31 18.38
N GLU A 379 0.24 13.24 17.61
CA GLU A 379 1.50 13.88 17.99
C GLU A 379 1.51 15.38 17.63
N MET A 380 1.12 15.73 16.40
CA MET A 380 1.06 17.10 15.90
C MET A 380 -0.21 17.37 15.11
N ILE A 381 -0.83 18.55 15.30
CA ILE A 381 -2.06 18.92 14.60
C ILE A 381 -2.14 20.42 14.25
N ALA A 382 -2.64 20.71 13.05
CA ALA A 382 -2.86 22.07 12.55
C ALA A 382 -4.33 22.30 12.14
N TYR A 383 -4.86 23.45 12.54
CA TYR A 383 -6.18 23.95 12.14
C TYR A 383 -6.15 25.42 11.74
N GLN A 384 -7.13 25.89 10.96
CA GLN A 384 -7.41 27.32 10.74
C GLN A 384 -6.16 28.08 10.27
N ASP A 385 -5.71 27.82 9.03
CA ASP A 385 -4.55 28.46 8.40
C ASP A 385 -3.19 28.23 9.10
N SER A 386 -3.09 27.26 10.00
CA SER A 386 -1.88 26.98 10.78
C SER A 386 -0.94 25.99 10.13
N THR A 387 0.31 25.97 10.58
CA THR A 387 1.34 25.05 10.08
C THR A 387 1.95 24.19 11.19
N ILE A 388 2.16 22.90 10.92
CA ILE A 388 3.00 22.03 11.75
C ILE A 388 4.19 21.50 10.94
N VAL A 389 5.37 21.49 11.57
CA VAL A 389 6.63 21.08 10.94
C VAL A 389 7.34 20.03 11.80
N ASN A 390 7.65 18.88 11.21
CA ASN A 390 8.54 17.90 11.82
C ASN A 390 9.96 18.03 11.24
N ASP A 391 10.89 18.57 12.02
CA ASP A 391 12.33 18.62 11.75
C ASP A 391 13.12 17.56 12.54
N GLY A 392 12.47 16.90 13.51
CA GLY A 392 13.04 15.84 14.35
C GLY A 392 12.54 14.44 13.98
N THR A 393 12.27 13.63 15.00
CA THR A 393 11.75 12.27 14.83
C THR A 393 10.39 12.10 15.49
N LEU A 394 9.47 11.47 14.76
CA LEU A 394 8.18 11.01 15.24
C LEU A 394 8.17 9.48 15.25
N PHE A 395 7.73 8.87 16.34
CA PHE A 395 7.44 7.45 16.40
C PHE A 395 5.95 7.25 16.67
N VAL A 396 5.21 7.08 15.58
CA VAL A 396 3.76 6.93 15.60
C VAL A 396 3.44 5.54 16.12
N TRP A 397 2.78 5.53 17.28
CA TRP A 397 2.53 4.36 18.12
C TRP A 397 3.75 3.94 18.95
N ASP A 398 3.51 3.49 20.19
CA ASP A 398 4.57 3.09 21.12
C ASP A 398 4.88 1.58 21.05
N ASN A 399 5.82 1.14 21.89
CA ASN A 399 6.21 -0.27 22.03
C ASN A 399 5.48 -1.00 23.17
N ASN A 400 4.36 -0.46 23.65
CA ASN A 400 3.66 -0.98 24.80
C ASN A 400 2.38 -1.73 24.40
N ASP A 401 2.12 -2.85 25.07
CA ASP A 401 0.92 -3.66 24.85
C ASP A 401 -0.28 -3.19 25.68
N LYS A 402 -0.10 -2.12 26.48
CA LYS A 402 -1.07 -1.66 27.49
C LYS A 402 -2.29 -0.92 26.94
N TYR A 403 -2.17 -0.24 25.81
CA TYR A 403 -3.22 0.64 25.28
C TYR A 403 -3.65 0.24 23.86
N ALA A 404 -4.92 0.44 23.53
CA ALA A 404 -5.52 0.05 22.24
C ALA A 404 -6.16 1.25 21.52
N LEU A 405 -5.52 2.41 21.59
CA LEU A 405 -5.90 3.62 20.84
C LEU A 405 -5.37 3.56 19.40
N GLN A 406 -5.61 4.55 18.55
CA GLN A 406 -4.83 4.73 17.31
C GLN A 406 -3.82 5.87 17.50
N ALA A 407 -2.72 5.85 16.76
CA ALA A 407 -1.80 6.97 16.68
C ALA A 407 -1.79 7.64 15.31
N GLU A 408 -1.65 8.97 15.34
CA GLU A 408 -1.54 9.85 14.17
C GLU A 408 -0.34 10.77 14.36
N GLY A 409 0.64 10.72 13.45
CA GLY A 409 1.83 11.56 13.58
C GLY A 409 1.53 13.03 13.33
N MET A 410 1.07 13.36 12.13
CA MET A 410 0.76 14.74 11.74
C MET A 410 -0.64 14.84 11.15
N VAL A 411 -1.45 15.79 11.61
CA VAL A 411 -2.81 16.01 11.12
C VAL A 411 -2.97 17.44 10.60
N ALA A 412 -3.33 17.61 9.32
CA ALA A 412 -3.78 18.88 8.76
C ALA A 412 -5.27 18.75 8.42
N GLY A 413 -6.13 19.18 9.35
CA GLY A 413 -7.54 18.79 9.40
C GLY A 413 -8.55 19.85 9.01
N SER A 414 -8.13 20.98 8.44
CA SER A 414 -9.02 22.07 8.02
C SER A 414 -8.43 22.94 6.91
N ASN A 415 -9.26 23.82 6.35
CA ASN A 415 -8.85 24.69 5.26
C ASN A 415 -7.65 25.56 5.64
N GLY A 416 -6.67 25.64 4.73
CA GLY A 416 -5.43 26.39 4.92
C GLY A 416 -4.42 25.78 5.89
N SER A 417 -4.76 24.70 6.60
CA SER A 417 -3.81 24.01 7.49
C SER A 417 -2.74 23.26 6.70
N SER A 418 -1.51 23.25 7.22
CA SER A 418 -0.37 22.62 6.56
C SER A 418 0.44 21.70 7.50
N ALA A 419 0.83 20.53 6.99
CA ALA A 419 1.79 19.64 7.63
C ALA A 419 3.04 19.42 6.76
N ILE A 420 4.23 19.64 7.32
CA ILE A 420 5.49 19.54 6.60
C ILE A 420 6.42 18.58 7.34
N ASN A 421 6.73 17.43 6.73
CA ASN A 421 7.74 16.52 7.27
C ASN A 421 9.09 16.76 6.59
N ASN A 422 10.07 17.29 7.33
CA ASN A 422 11.47 17.38 6.91
C ASN A 422 12.34 16.28 7.55
N GLY A 423 11.91 15.75 8.71
CA GLY A 423 12.62 14.76 9.50
C GLY A 423 12.20 13.31 9.19
N VAL A 424 12.09 12.50 10.24
CA VAL A 424 11.75 11.08 10.16
C VAL A 424 10.43 10.80 10.88
N ILE A 425 9.56 10.02 10.25
CA ILE A 425 8.37 9.44 10.89
C ILE A 425 8.48 7.92 10.80
N ASN A 426 8.52 7.25 11.94
CA ASN A 426 8.54 5.79 12.05
C ASN A 426 7.19 5.31 12.57
N ILE A 427 6.49 4.48 11.80
CA ILE A 427 5.16 3.97 12.17
C ILE A 427 5.30 2.52 12.65
N ARG A 428 4.79 2.26 13.86
CA ARG A 428 4.79 0.92 14.43
C ARG A 428 3.41 0.26 14.28
N PRO A 429 3.35 -1.04 13.92
CA PRO A 429 2.10 -1.78 13.90
C PRO A 429 1.60 -2.03 15.32
N PHE A 430 0.31 -2.36 15.45
CA PHE A 430 -0.24 -2.87 16.71
C PHE A 430 0.42 -4.19 17.10
N LYS A 431 0.88 -4.29 18.35
CA LYS A 431 1.53 -5.49 18.92
C LYS A 431 0.59 -6.36 19.74
N ASN A 432 -0.56 -5.82 20.12
CA ASN A 432 -1.55 -6.44 20.98
C ASN A 432 -2.61 -7.24 20.20
N ALA A 433 -3.17 -8.28 20.83
CA ALA A 433 -4.16 -9.20 20.24
C ALA A 433 -5.61 -8.67 20.22
N PHE A 434 -5.82 -7.40 20.58
CA PHE A 434 -7.14 -6.77 20.55
C PHE A 434 -7.44 -6.22 19.15
N ALA A 435 -8.72 -6.16 18.76
CA ALA A 435 -9.13 -5.48 17.54
C ALA A 435 -8.86 -3.97 17.69
N PRO A 436 -7.86 -3.40 17.00
CA PRO A 436 -7.51 -2.00 17.18
C PRO A 436 -8.62 -1.09 16.63
N GLU A 437 -8.89 0.02 17.31
CA GLU A 437 -9.74 1.07 16.78
C GLU A 437 -8.94 1.92 15.78
N GLY A 438 -8.94 1.52 14.50
CA GLY A 438 -8.34 2.29 13.42
C GLY A 438 -6.96 1.80 12.98
N ILE A 439 -6.20 2.68 12.32
CA ILE A 439 -4.94 2.36 11.64
C ILE A 439 -3.91 3.43 11.99
N ASN A 440 -2.77 3.01 12.54
CA ASN A 440 -1.65 3.92 12.82
C ASN A 440 -1.19 4.60 11.53
N THR A 441 -1.23 5.93 11.53
CA THR A 441 -1.06 6.74 10.32
C THR A 441 0.00 7.83 10.52
N ALA A 442 1.01 7.93 9.64
CA ALA A 442 2.03 8.99 9.77
C ALA A 442 1.46 10.38 9.51
N ILE A 443 0.69 10.55 8.42
CA ILE A 443 0.10 11.84 8.06
C ILE A 443 -1.37 11.67 7.67
N VAL A 444 -2.24 12.49 8.26
CA VAL A 444 -3.66 12.59 7.88
C VAL A 444 -3.94 13.99 7.35
N VAL A 445 -4.53 14.08 6.15
CA VAL A 445 -4.95 15.35 5.56
C VAL A 445 -6.41 15.30 5.10
N SER A 446 -7.18 16.32 5.46
CA SER A 446 -8.60 16.40 5.13
C SER A 446 -9.12 17.85 5.22
N ASN A 447 -10.36 18.07 4.79
CA ASN A 447 -11.11 19.32 4.94
C ASN A 447 -10.39 20.56 4.40
N GLY A 448 -9.63 20.44 3.30
CA GLY A 448 -8.85 21.53 2.72
C GLY A 448 -7.41 21.65 3.25
N GLY A 449 -6.99 20.76 4.16
CA GLY A 449 -5.62 20.68 4.65
C GLY A 449 -4.65 20.13 3.60
N MET A 450 -3.39 20.53 3.70
CA MET A 450 -2.31 20.11 2.81
C MET A 450 -1.13 19.53 3.58
N ALA A 451 -0.51 18.47 3.06
CA ALA A 451 0.75 17.99 3.59
C ALA A 451 1.83 17.81 2.52
N THR A 452 3.07 18.04 2.91
CA THR A 452 4.26 17.80 2.09
C THR A 452 5.28 16.95 2.85
N ASN A 453 5.63 15.80 2.29
CA ASN A 453 6.76 15.01 2.76
C ASN A 453 8.04 15.39 2.00
N LYS A 454 9.06 15.85 2.73
CA LYS A 454 10.44 16.11 2.25
C LYS A 454 11.47 15.20 2.94
N GLY A 455 11.08 14.57 4.04
CA GLY A 455 11.89 13.64 4.82
C GLY A 455 11.54 12.18 4.53
N THR A 456 11.68 11.34 5.56
CA THR A 456 11.45 9.90 5.46
C THR A 456 10.25 9.47 6.29
N ILE A 457 9.41 8.62 5.71
CA ILE A 457 8.34 7.90 6.42
C ILE A 457 8.65 6.41 6.31
N ASN A 458 8.91 5.74 7.44
CA ASN A 458 9.11 4.29 7.50
C ASN A 458 7.86 3.63 8.07
N ILE A 459 7.24 2.78 7.27
CA ILE A 459 6.03 2.04 7.57
C ILE A 459 6.46 0.65 8.01
N THR A 460 5.88 0.17 9.12
CA THR A 460 6.25 -1.06 9.84
C THR A 460 7.69 -1.06 10.32
N ALA A 461 8.16 0.04 10.93
CA ALA A 461 9.57 0.25 11.28
C ALA A 461 10.14 -0.65 12.40
N ASP A 462 9.36 -1.61 12.91
CA ASP A 462 9.75 -2.53 13.99
C ASP A 462 9.52 -4.00 13.56
N ALA A 463 10.49 -4.86 13.86
CA ALA A 463 10.48 -6.30 13.61
C ALA A 463 9.89 -7.03 14.83
N SER A 464 8.62 -6.83 15.13
CA SER A 464 7.97 -7.66 16.14
C SER A 464 7.63 -9.04 15.60
N THR A 465 7.99 -10.07 16.35
CA THR A 465 7.83 -11.51 16.04
C THR A 465 6.38 -12.01 16.10
N ASN A 466 5.42 -11.15 16.42
CA ASN A 466 4.01 -11.49 16.40
C ASN A 466 3.47 -11.10 15.03
N ASP A 467 3.44 -12.07 14.13
CA ASP A 467 2.68 -11.98 12.89
C ASP A 467 1.27 -11.42 13.22
N ASN A 468 0.86 -10.41 12.43
CA ASN A 468 -0.53 -10.21 12.04
C ASN A 468 -1.56 -9.60 13.01
N ASN A 469 -1.51 -8.29 13.35
CA ASN A 469 -2.77 -7.61 13.76
C ASN A 469 -2.95 -6.13 13.35
N GLY A 470 -1.91 -5.38 13.00
CA GLY A 470 -2.06 -3.94 12.70
C GLY A 470 -1.60 -3.54 11.32
N LYS A 471 -2.53 -3.34 10.37
CA LYS A 471 -2.25 -2.58 9.15
C LYS A 471 -1.69 -1.21 9.54
N THR A 472 -0.72 -0.72 8.78
CA THR A 472 -0.16 0.64 8.97
C THR A 472 -0.29 1.45 7.69
N ARG A 473 -0.36 2.76 7.85
CA ARG A 473 -0.60 3.69 6.73
C ARG A 473 0.42 4.82 6.77
N GLY A 474 1.14 5.06 5.67
CA GLY A 474 1.97 6.25 5.53
C GLY A 474 1.12 7.51 5.57
N VAL A 475 0.27 7.68 4.55
CA VAL A 475 -0.54 8.89 4.39
C VAL A 475 -2.00 8.53 4.13
N ASN A 476 -2.91 9.18 4.84
CA ASN A 476 -4.35 9.18 4.54
C ASN A 476 -4.75 10.52 3.92
N VAL A 477 -5.23 10.51 2.68
CA VAL A 477 -5.77 11.70 2.02
C VAL A 477 -7.29 11.60 1.99
N GLY A 478 -7.92 12.25 2.96
CA GLY A 478 -9.37 12.35 3.12
C GLY A 478 -10.02 13.39 2.20
N ALA A 479 -11.34 13.52 2.31
CA ALA A 479 -12.12 14.49 1.56
C ALA A 479 -11.56 15.92 1.70
N GLY A 480 -11.36 16.61 0.57
CA GLY A 480 -10.77 17.95 0.47
C GLY A 480 -9.26 18.03 0.76
N GLY A 481 -8.62 16.94 1.22
CA GLY A 481 -7.20 16.92 1.54
C GLY A 481 -6.30 16.91 0.30
N SER A 482 -5.09 17.45 0.45
CA SER A 482 -4.05 17.39 -0.59
C SER A 482 -2.70 16.92 -0.05
N PHE A 483 -1.98 16.10 -0.80
CA PHE A 483 -0.67 15.58 -0.38
C PHE A 483 0.37 15.61 -1.50
N ILE A 484 1.61 15.95 -1.13
CA ILE A 484 2.77 15.89 -2.01
C ILE A 484 3.89 15.11 -1.30
N ASN A 485 4.30 13.97 -1.84
CA ASN A 485 5.61 13.41 -1.55
C ASN A 485 6.63 14.08 -2.48
N SER A 486 7.36 15.07 -1.99
CA SER A 486 8.26 15.88 -2.81
C SER A 486 9.43 15.07 -3.38
N ALA A 487 10.19 15.63 -4.31
CA ALA A 487 11.37 14.97 -4.90
C ALA A 487 12.42 14.49 -3.87
N PHE A 488 12.44 15.06 -2.66
CA PHE A 488 13.32 14.65 -1.56
C PHE A 488 12.66 13.64 -0.60
N GLY A 489 11.33 13.50 -0.67
CA GLY A 489 10.56 12.64 0.22
C GLY A 489 10.69 11.15 -0.12
N SER A 490 10.82 10.33 0.91
CA SER A 490 10.83 8.86 0.82
C SER A 490 9.75 8.27 1.70
N ILE A 491 8.99 7.30 1.17
CA ILE A 491 8.03 6.49 1.93
C ILE A 491 8.41 5.02 1.74
N ASN A 492 8.73 4.33 2.83
CA ASN A 492 9.26 2.97 2.83
C ASN A 492 8.28 2.02 3.52
N VAL A 493 8.02 0.84 2.95
CA VAL A 493 7.17 -0.21 3.53
C VAL A 493 7.98 -1.48 3.71
N GLY A 494 7.84 -2.18 4.84
CA GLY A 494 8.56 -3.42 5.10
C GLY A 494 10.05 -3.20 5.38
N ILE A 495 10.38 -2.04 5.97
CA ILE A 495 11.75 -1.62 6.29
C ILE A 495 11.79 -1.05 7.71
N ALA A 496 12.71 -1.58 8.52
CA ALA A 496 12.93 -1.13 9.90
C ALA A 496 13.69 0.20 9.94
N GLU A 497 13.78 0.81 11.13
CA GLU A 497 14.52 2.07 11.33
C GLU A 497 15.99 1.98 10.87
N ASP A 498 16.64 0.85 11.12
CA ASP A 498 18.02 0.56 10.71
C ASP A 498 18.16 0.14 9.24
N LYS A 499 17.06 0.21 8.48
CA LYS A 499 16.91 -0.16 7.07
C LYS A 499 16.99 -1.66 6.78
N THR A 500 16.94 -2.51 7.80
CA THR A 500 16.77 -3.94 7.60
C THR A 500 15.37 -4.26 7.09
N ALA A 501 15.24 -5.39 6.39
CA ALA A 501 13.93 -5.89 5.98
C ALA A 501 13.13 -6.30 7.23
N THR A 502 11.88 -5.88 7.30
CA THR A 502 10.98 -6.23 8.40
C THR A 502 9.61 -6.56 7.84
N HIS A 503 9.01 -7.61 8.39
CA HIS A 503 7.70 -8.07 7.98
C HIS A 503 6.67 -6.96 8.10
N SER A 504 5.86 -6.78 7.07
CA SER A 504 4.72 -5.86 7.09
C SER A 504 3.40 -6.57 6.93
N ALA A 505 2.41 -6.18 7.73
CA ALA A 505 1.06 -6.72 7.64
C ALA A 505 0.43 -6.47 6.26
N VAL A 506 -0.28 -7.49 5.76
CA VAL A 506 -1.02 -7.42 4.50
C VAL A 506 -2.02 -6.27 4.52
N GLY A 507 -2.05 -5.48 3.45
CA GLY A 507 -2.90 -4.32 3.32
C GLY A 507 -2.29 -3.01 3.83
N SER A 508 -1.08 -3.04 4.42
CA SER A 508 -0.35 -1.79 4.71
C SER A 508 -0.06 -1.01 3.43
N VAL A 509 -0.08 0.32 3.53
CA VAL A 509 -0.12 1.20 2.36
C VAL A 509 0.72 2.47 2.58
N ALA A 510 1.49 2.86 1.56
CA ALA A 510 2.26 4.09 1.58
C ALA A 510 1.37 5.33 1.48
N ILE A 511 0.48 5.41 0.48
CA ILE A 511 -0.49 6.48 0.33
C ILE A 511 -1.88 5.90 0.05
N GLU A 512 -2.83 6.17 0.94
CA GLU A 512 -4.24 5.84 0.72
C GLU A 512 -5.03 7.10 0.35
N VAL A 513 -5.82 6.98 -0.71
CA VAL A 513 -6.64 8.06 -1.27
C VAL A 513 -8.11 7.72 -1.07
N GLN A 514 -8.79 8.55 -0.29
CA GLN A 514 -10.21 8.39 0.02
C GLN A 514 -11.10 9.17 -0.95
N ASN A 515 -12.39 8.86 -0.95
CA ASN A 515 -13.38 9.61 -1.70
C ASN A 515 -13.36 11.10 -1.34
N GLY A 516 -13.37 11.95 -2.37
CA GLY A 516 -13.34 13.40 -2.25
C GLY A 516 -11.96 14.01 -2.02
N ALA A 517 -10.88 13.23 -2.03
CA ALA A 517 -9.51 13.76 -2.00
C ALA A 517 -9.29 14.77 -3.14
N ASN A 518 -8.63 15.88 -2.86
CA ASN A 518 -8.44 16.94 -3.85
C ASN A 518 -7.28 16.64 -4.80
N LYS A 519 -6.07 16.39 -4.25
CA LYS A 519 -4.87 16.15 -5.08
C LYS A 519 -3.80 15.35 -4.36
N VAL A 520 -3.23 14.36 -5.04
CA VAL A 520 -2.12 13.54 -4.52
C VAL A 520 -1.02 13.46 -5.56
N VAL A 521 0.20 13.84 -5.19
CA VAL A 521 1.36 13.76 -6.09
C VAL A 521 2.52 13.04 -5.40
N ASN A 522 3.06 12.02 -6.05
CA ASN A 522 4.37 11.47 -5.70
C ASN A 522 5.44 11.99 -6.67
N GLU A 523 6.33 12.87 -6.23
CA GLU A 523 7.51 13.32 -6.97
C GLU A 523 8.79 12.64 -6.46
N GLY A 524 8.77 12.14 -5.22
CA GLY A 524 9.88 11.44 -4.57
C GLY A 524 9.86 9.92 -4.81
N THR A 525 10.23 9.17 -3.78
CA THR A 525 10.32 7.70 -3.83
C THR A 525 9.30 7.06 -2.91
N ILE A 526 8.62 6.02 -3.42
CA ILE A 526 7.90 5.02 -2.63
C ILE A 526 8.63 3.68 -2.82
N PHE A 527 9.01 3.04 -1.73
CA PHE A 527 9.76 1.78 -1.76
C PHE A 527 9.07 0.71 -0.92
N LEU A 528 8.58 -0.33 -1.59
CA LEU A 528 8.12 -1.56 -0.95
C LEU A 528 9.32 -2.49 -0.83
N GLY A 529 9.96 -2.49 0.34
CA GLY A 529 11.19 -3.23 0.62
C GLY A 529 10.98 -4.74 0.69
N ARG A 530 12.05 -5.49 0.95
CA ARG A 530 12.00 -6.96 0.92
C ARG A 530 11.00 -7.57 1.91
N GLY A 531 10.77 -6.90 3.05
CA GLY A 531 9.79 -7.32 4.05
C GLY A 531 8.33 -7.02 3.70
N ALA A 532 8.09 -6.38 2.55
CA ALA A 532 6.74 -6.10 2.06
C ALA A 532 6.06 -7.35 1.48
N GLN A 533 4.83 -7.59 1.91
CA GLN A 533 3.91 -8.58 1.33
C GLN A 533 2.46 -8.08 1.38
N GLY A 534 1.75 -8.16 0.25
CA GLY A 534 0.36 -7.73 0.18
C GLY A 534 0.16 -6.21 0.36
N ASN A 535 1.17 -5.40 0.05
CA ASN A 535 1.18 -3.96 0.32
C ASN A 535 0.99 -3.10 -0.93
N TYR A 536 0.60 -1.84 -0.70
CA TYR A 536 0.29 -0.88 -1.74
C TYR A 536 1.21 0.34 -1.69
N GLY A 537 1.76 0.74 -2.83
CA GLY A 537 2.42 2.04 -2.96
C GLY A 537 1.39 3.18 -2.90
N ILE A 538 0.43 3.17 -3.83
CA ILE A 538 -0.71 4.10 -3.84
C ILE A 538 -2.01 3.30 -4.01
N LEU A 539 -2.96 3.50 -3.09
CA LEU A 539 -4.25 2.82 -3.07
C LEU A 539 -5.39 3.83 -3.24
N ALA A 540 -6.25 3.60 -4.24
CA ALA A 540 -7.57 4.21 -4.32
C ALA A 540 -8.63 3.10 -4.43
N LYS A 541 -9.48 3.00 -3.41
CA LYS A 541 -10.58 2.04 -3.35
C LYS A 541 -11.88 2.77 -3.07
N ASP A 542 -12.87 2.60 -3.94
CA ASP A 542 -14.16 3.27 -3.85
C ASP A 542 -14.04 4.80 -3.69
N ALA A 543 -12.97 5.38 -4.26
CA ALA A 543 -12.62 6.79 -4.11
C ALA A 543 -13.31 7.69 -5.15
N GLY A 544 -14.07 7.11 -6.08
CA GLY A 544 -14.70 7.85 -7.18
C GLY A 544 -13.68 8.33 -8.22
N THR A 545 -13.75 9.60 -8.60
CA THR A 545 -12.75 10.23 -9.49
C THR A 545 -11.82 11.11 -8.66
N VAL A 546 -10.53 10.81 -8.67
CA VAL A 546 -9.49 11.51 -7.90
C VAL A 546 -8.43 12.14 -8.82
N ASP A 547 -7.62 13.08 -8.33
CA ASP A 547 -6.43 13.60 -9.04
C ASP A 547 -5.16 13.04 -8.38
N VAL A 548 -4.68 11.90 -8.88
CA VAL A 548 -3.52 11.19 -8.33
C VAL A 548 -2.46 11.02 -9.41
N VAL A 549 -1.24 11.53 -9.18
CA VAL A 549 -0.14 11.43 -10.14
C VAL A 549 1.14 10.94 -9.47
N ASN A 550 1.64 9.78 -9.93
CA ASN A 550 3.03 9.39 -9.69
C ASN A 550 3.93 10.02 -10.76
N LYS A 551 4.79 10.97 -10.39
CA LYS A 551 5.85 11.54 -11.23
C LYS A 551 7.25 11.02 -10.86
N GLY A 552 7.41 10.56 -9.61
CA GLY A 552 8.65 10.03 -9.07
C GLY A 552 8.80 8.54 -9.30
N ASN A 553 9.42 7.87 -8.33
CA ASN A 553 9.72 6.44 -8.41
C ASN A 553 8.82 5.64 -7.45
N ILE A 554 8.31 4.52 -7.93
CA ILE A 554 7.75 3.45 -7.08
C ILE A 554 8.57 2.19 -7.35
N THR A 555 9.21 1.63 -6.33
CA THR A 555 9.99 0.40 -6.46
C THR A 555 9.40 -0.68 -5.57
N ILE A 556 9.19 -1.87 -6.14
CA ILE A 556 8.62 -3.04 -5.48
C ILE A 556 9.67 -4.14 -5.44
N ASP A 557 10.31 -4.31 -4.30
CA ASP A 557 11.28 -5.38 -4.03
C ASP A 557 10.70 -6.47 -3.11
N GLY A 558 9.45 -6.32 -2.64
CA GLY A 558 8.80 -7.23 -1.68
C GLY A 558 8.87 -8.71 -2.05
N HIS A 559 9.35 -9.52 -1.11
CA HIS A 559 9.43 -10.98 -1.19
C HIS A 559 9.64 -11.59 0.21
N ASP A 560 8.81 -11.16 1.17
CA ASP A 560 8.99 -11.50 2.58
C ASP A 560 8.88 -13.01 2.89
N SER A 561 8.30 -13.78 1.96
CA SER A 561 8.30 -15.25 1.96
C SER A 561 8.47 -15.81 0.55
N ASP A 562 8.54 -17.14 0.43
CA ASP A 562 8.56 -17.83 -0.88
C ASP A 562 7.20 -17.78 -1.61
N ALA A 563 6.12 -17.41 -0.90
CA ALA A 563 4.78 -17.24 -1.44
C ALA A 563 4.11 -15.98 -0.85
N PRO A 564 4.68 -14.79 -1.10
CA PRO A 564 4.22 -13.56 -0.47
C PRO A 564 2.90 -13.12 -1.08
N ALA A 565 2.05 -12.47 -0.29
CA ALA A 565 0.85 -11.82 -0.81
C ALA A 565 1.19 -10.76 -1.89
N LEU A 566 0.29 -10.57 -2.86
CA LEU A 566 0.51 -9.70 -4.02
C LEU A 566 0.84 -8.25 -3.62
N ASN A 567 2.06 -7.81 -3.92
CA ASN A 567 2.45 -6.40 -3.77
C ASN A 567 2.05 -5.58 -5.00
N VAL A 568 1.60 -4.35 -4.79
CA VAL A 568 1.09 -3.50 -5.86
C VAL A 568 1.67 -2.08 -5.79
N GLY A 569 2.19 -1.58 -6.91
CA GLY A 569 2.69 -0.20 -6.99
C GLY A 569 1.56 0.82 -6.90
N MET A 570 0.58 0.74 -7.80
CA MET A 570 -0.64 1.56 -7.79
C MET A 570 -1.88 0.69 -8.00
N LEU A 571 -2.85 0.78 -7.09
CA LEU A 571 -4.15 0.09 -7.19
C LEU A 571 -5.30 1.08 -7.40
N ALA A 572 -6.03 0.91 -8.50
CA ALA A 572 -7.34 1.51 -8.74
C ALA A 572 -8.44 0.44 -8.61
N ASN A 573 -9.22 0.49 -7.54
CA ASN A 573 -10.34 -0.42 -7.30
C ASN A 573 -11.64 0.39 -7.26
N ASN A 574 -12.51 0.23 -8.26
CA ASN A 574 -13.73 1.05 -8.42
C ASN A 574 -13.44 2.56 -8.29
N SER A 575 -12.32 2.99 -8.87
CA SER A 575 -11.77 4.35 -8.76
C SER A 575 -11.10 4.77 -10.06
N SER A 576 -11.10 6.06 -10.37
CA SER A 576 -10.55 6.62 -11.60
C SER A 576 -9.76 7.91 -11.36
N GLY A 577 -9.04 8.38 -12.39
CA GLY A 577 -8.26 9.63 -12.32
C GLY A 577 -6.84 9.46 -11.76
N MET A 578 -6.38 8.21 -11.64
CA MET A 578 -4.98 7.89 -11.30
C MET A 578 -4.09 7.88 -12.54
N LYS A 579 -2.85 8.38 -12.39
CA LYS A 579 -1.86 8.46 -13.46
C LYS A 579 -0.44 8.12 -13.00
N ASN A 580 0.26 7.31 -13.78
CA ASN A 580 1.71 7.13 -13.69
C ASN A 580 2.43 7.90 -14.82
N SER A 581 3.21 8.91 -14.44
CA SER A 581 4.13 9.67 -15.32
C SER A 581 5.60 9.48 -14.96
N GLY A 582 5.89 8.80 -13.85
CA GLY A 582 7.23 8.51 -13.37
C GLY A 582 7.71 7.11 -13.77
N ILE A 583 8.48 6.48 -12.87
CA ILE A 583 9.02 5.14 -13.06
C ILE A 583 8.43 4.20 -12.02
N ILE A 584 8.00 3.01 -12.45
CA ILE A 584 7.64 1.90 -11.57
C ILE A 584 8.59 0.74 -11.82
N ASN A 585 9.26 0.23 -10.79
CA ASN A 585 10.13 -0.95 -10.88
C ASN A 585 9.49 -2.11 -10.11
N VAL A 586 9.31 -3.25 -10.76
CA VAL A 586 8.67 -4.46 -10.21
C VAL A 586 9.70 -5.59 -10.12
N ASN A 587 10.50 -5.60 -9.07
CA ASN A 587 11.64 -6.51 -8.90
C ASN A 587 11.37 -7.69 -7.97
N GLY A 588 10.37 -7.56 -7.09
CA GLY A 588 10.01 -8.53 -6.05
C GLY A 588 9.46 -9.85 -6.58
N LEU A 589 8.82 -10.62 -5.70
CA LEU A 589 8.09 -11.84 -6.04
C LEU A 589 6.59 -11.56 -5.93
N ASN A 590 5.77 -12.14 -6.81
CA ASN A 590 4.32 -11.96 -6.85
C ASN A 590 3.93 -10.47 -6.75
N SER A 591 4.39 -9.67 -7.71
CA SER A 591 4.27 -8.22 -7.66
C SER A 591 3.70 -7.64 -8.95
N THR A 592 2.94 -6.56 -8.83
CA THR A 592 2.33 -5.86 -9.97
C THR A 592 2.61 -4.36 -9.91
N GLY A 593 3.01 -3.76 -11.03
CA GLY A 593 3.20 -2.31 -11.11
C GLY A 593 1.89 -1.55 -10.97
N LEU A 594 0.94 -1.85 -11.85
CA LEU A 594 -0.39 -1.24 -11.89
C LEU A 594 -1.48 -2.31 -11.75
N GLN A 595 -2.37 -2.18 -10.79
CA GLN A 595 -3.54 -3.07 -10.68
C GLN A 595 -4.82 -2.26 -10.81
N VAL A 596 -5.73 -2.72 -11.67
CA VAL A 596 -7.00 -2.06 -11.93
C VAL A 596 -8.13 -3.08 -11.92
N ILE A 597 -9.05 -2.94 -10.97
CA ILE A 597 -10.12 -3.91 -10.74
C ILE A 597 -11.48 -3.23 -10.47
N ASN A 598 -12.56 -3.98 -10.64
CA ASN A 598 -13.94 -3.55 -10.34
C ASN A 598 -14.30 -2.19 -10.98
N ALA A 599 -14.14 -2.07 -12.30
CA ALA A 599 -14.38 -0.83 -13.05
C ALA A 599 -13.40 0.33 -12.76
N GLY A 600 -12.24 0.03 -12.19
CA GLY A 600 -11.17 1.01 -12.01
C GLY A 600 -10.59 1.54 -13.32
N GLN A 601 -9.93 2.69 -13.27
CA GLN A 601 -9.32 3.34 -14.44
C GLN A 601 -7.98 3.98 -14.08
N LEU A 602 -6.92 3.69 -14.87
CA LEU A 602 -5.59 4.27 -14.65
C LEU A 602 -4.89 4.59 -15.98
N LYS A 603 -4.13 5.68 -16.02
CA LYS A 603 -3.30 6.07 -17.18
C LYS A 603 -1.82 5.94 -16.87
N SER A 604 -1.01 5.55 -17.85
CA SER A 604 0.46 5.53 -17.71
C SER A 604 1.16 6.07 -18.95
N ASP A 605 1.75 7.26 -18.85
CA ASP A 605 2.73 7.78 -19.82
C ASP A 605 4.18 7.64 -19.33
N GLY A 606 4.37 7.20 -18.08
CA GLY A 606 5.65 6.85 -17.48
C GLY A 606 6.22 5.50 -17.95
N THR A 607 7.32 5.07 -17.30
CA THR A 607 7.99 3.80 -17.57
C THR A 607 7.67 2.76 -16.50
N ILE A 608 7.47 1.51 -16.90
CA ILE A 608 7.26 0.38 -15.99
C ILE A 608 8.32 -0.69 -16.32
N ASN A 609 9.22 -0.97 -15.38
CA ASN A 609 10.24 -2.01 -15.51
C ASN A 609 9.77 -3.26 -14.76
N VAL A 610 9.54 -4.35 -15.48
CA VAL A 610 9.05 -5.61 -14.92
C VAL A 610 10.21 -6.59 -14.81
N GLY A 611 10.77 -6.67 -13.61
CA GLY A 611 11.72 -7.72 -13.23
C GLY A 611 11.02 -9.05 -13.02
N GLY A 612 11.78 -10.10 -12.74
CA GLY A 612 11.24 -11.44 -12.54
C GLY A 612 12.19 -12.33 -11.75
N LYS A 613 11.65 -13.01 -10.73
CA LYS A 613 12.30 -14.12 -10.02
C LYS A 613 11.85 -15.47 -10.63
N GLY A 614 12.06 -15.66 -11.94
CA GLY A 614 11.95 -16.93 -12.66
C GLY A 614 10.59 -17.66 -12.65
N ILE A 615 10.34 -18.47 -13.67
CA ILE A 615 9.11 -19.28 -13.82
C ILE A 615 9.01 -20.39 -12.74
N SER A 616 10.15 -20.83 -12.21
CA SER A 616 10.26 -21.92 -11.23
C SER A 616 9.62 -21.61 -9.88
N SER A 617 9.44 -20.33 -9.53
CA SER A 617 8.76 -19.93 -8.29
C SER A 617 7.25 -20.18 -8.34
N GLY A 618 6.69 -20.42 -9.53
CA GLY A 618 5.24 -20.46 -9.76
C GLY A 618 4.60 -19.07 -9.82
N PHE A 619 5.26 -18.00 -9.37
CA PHE A 619 4.76 -16.63 -9.44
C PHE A 619 5.35 -15.87 -10.63
N ARG A 620 4.60 -14.89 -11.13
CA ARG A 620 5.06 -13.95 -12.15
C ARG A 620 4.83 -12.52 -11.70
N ASN A 621 5.65 -11.62 -12.21
CA ASN A 621 5.45 -10.20 -12.04
C ASN A 621 4.76 -9.62 -13.26
N TYR A 622 3.91 -8.63 -13.01
CA TYR A 622 3.10 -7.97 -14.02
C TYR A 622 3.42 -6.48 -14.07
N GLY A 623 3.55 -5.91 -15.27
CA GLY A 623 3.59 -4.46 -15.43
C GLY A 623 2.23 -3.85 -15.10
N ALA A 624 1.17 -4.42 -15.68
CA ALA A 624 -0.21 -4.11 -15.35
C ALA A 624 -1.09 -5.37 -15.24
N TRP A 625 -2.00 -5.39 -14.26
CA TRP A 625 -3.06 -6.38 -14.09
C TRP A 625 -4.40 -5.66 -14.14
N VAL A 626 -5.25 -5.99 -15.11
CA VAL A 626 -6.56 -5.39 -15.31
C VAL A 626 -7.63 -6.47 -15.26
N GLU A 627 -8.57 -6.36 -14.32
CA GLU A 627 -9.56 -7.41 -14.10
C GLU A 627 -10.98 -6.87 -13.92
N GLY A 628 -11.94 -7.56 -14.53
CA GLY A 628 -13.35 -7.26 -14.41
C GLY A 628 -13.87 -6.25 -15.43
N ALA A 629 -15.16 -6.37 -15.74
CA ALA A 629 -15.85 -5.49 -16.68
C ALA A 629 -15.71 -4.01 -16.28
N GLY A 630 -15.44 -3.16 -17.28
CA GLY A 630 -15.26 -1.73 -17.11
C GLY A 630 -13.90 -1.33 -16.53
N SER A 631 -13.03 -2.27 -16.17
CA SER A 631 -11.66 -1.96 -15.75
C SER A 631 -10.77 -1.65 -16.95
N ASN A 632 -9.99 -0.56 -16.90
CA ASN A 632 -9.08 -0.18 -17.98
C ASN A 632 -7.76 0.44 -17.51
N VAL A 633 -6.68 0.08 -18.20
CA VAL A 633 -5.43 0.83 -18.18
C VAL A 633 -5.18 1.41 -19.56
N ASN A 634 -4.84 2.70 -19.65
CA ASN A 634 -4.34 3.31 -20.88
C ASN A 634 -2.83 3.58 -20.75
N VAL A 635 -2.02 2.83 -21.51
CA VAL A 635 -0.57 2.97 -21.56
C VAL A 635 -0.16 3.71 -22.82
N SER A 636 0.54 4.83 -22.64
CA SER A 636 1.21 5.58 -23.71
C SER A 636 2.73 5.69 -23.51
N GLY A 637 3.22 5.23 -22.35
CA GLY A 637 4.63 5.08 -22.04
C GLY A 637 5.18 3.67 -22.31
N LYS A 638 6.34 3.35 -21.74
CA LYS A 638 7.06 2.09 -22.01
C LYS A 638 6.84 1.06 -20.90
N ILE A 639 6.65 -0.20 -21.27
CA ILE A 639 6.75 -1.35 -20.36
C ILE A 639 7.99 -2.16 -20.76
N SER A 640 9.01 -2.22 -19.92
CA SER A 640 10.25 -2.95 -20.16
C SER A 640 10.26 -4.26 -19.37
N LEU A 641 10.25 -5.39 -20.07
CA LEU A 641 10.31 -6.72 -19.48
C LEU A 641 11.78 -7.10 -19.27
N ALA A 642 12.28 -6.99 -18.05
CA ALA A 642 13.67 -7.28 -17.71
C ALA A 642 13.88 -8.69 -17.16
N GLY A 643 12.85 -9.30 -16.55
CA GLY A 643 12.96 -10.63 -15.93
C GLY A 643 12.46 -11.78 -16.82
N THR A 644 13.05 -12.96 -16.68
CA THR A 644 12.53 -14.19 -17.29
C THR A 644 11.10 -14.46 -16.79
N GLY A 645 10.18 -14.76 -17.71
CA GLY A 645 8.78 -15.00 -17.34
C GLY A 645 7.97 -13.74 -16.98
N ALA A 646 8.55 -12.54 -17.08
CA ALA A 646 7.82 -11.29 -16.84
C ALA A 646 6.65 -11.14 -17.82
N VAL A 647 5.55 -10.58 -17.32
CA VAL A 647 4.36 -10.28 -18.14
C VAL A 647 4.17 -8.77 -18.16
N GLY A 648 4.05 -8.19 -19.36
CA GLY A 648 3.84 -6.75 -19.49
C GLY A 648 2.46 -6.35 -19.00
N VAL A 649 1.42 -6.88 -19.64
CA VAL A 649 0.03 -6.65 -19.24
C VAL A 649 -0.72 -7.97 -19.15
N PHE A 650 -1.52 -8.10 -18.11
CA PHE A 650 -2.49 -9.17 -17.93
C PHE A 650 -3.91 -8.58 -17.85
N ALA A 651 -4.75 -8.89 -18.85
CA ALA A 651 -6.15 -8.50 -18.89
C ALA A 651 -7.02 -9.74 -18.66
N LYS A 652 -7.90 -9.68 -17.64
CA LYS A 652 -8.64 -10.83 -17.12
C LYS A 652 -10.13 -10.54 -16.95
N ASP A 653 -10.98 -11.52 -17.27
CA ASP A 653 -12.42 -11.55 -17.00
C ASP A 653 -13.17 -10.24 -17.32
N GLY A 654 -13.01 -9.72 -18.54
CA GLY A 654 -13.64 -8.48 -19.01
C GLY A 654 -12.81 -7.21 -18.81
N GLY A 655 -11.62 -7.33 -18.22
CA GLY A 655 -10.64 -6.25 -18.12
C GLY A 655 -10.08 -5.87 -19.49
N SER A 656 -9.72 -4.59 -19.67
CA SER A 656 -9.23 -4.09 -20.94
C SER A 656 -7.96 -3.24 -20.83
N LEU A 657 -7.11 -3.30 -21.86
CA LEU A 657 -5.96 -2.40 -22.02
C LEU A 657 -6.15 -1.52 -23.25
N THR A 658 -5.76 -0.26 -23.16
CA THR A 658 -5.55 0.61 -24.32
C THR A 658 -4.06 0.94 -24.45
N LEU A 659 -3.43 0.56 -25.54
CA LEU A 659 -2.11 1.05 -25.93
C LEU A 659 -2.33 2.27 -26.84
N SER A 660 -1.81 3.43 -26.48
CA SER A 660 -2.01 4.68 -27.23
C SER A 660 -0.70 5.44 -27.43
N GLY A 661 -0.69 6.43 -28.33
CA GLY A 661 0.50 7.26 -28.57
C GLY A 661 1.74 6.41 -28.90
N ASN A 662 2.84 6.62 -28.17
CA ASN A 662 4.10 5.88 -28.33
C ASN A 662 4.22 4.67 -27.39
N GLY A 663 3.10 4.19 -26.85
CA GLY A 663 3.09 3.05 -25.95
C GLY A 663 3.75 1.82 -26.59
N ALA A 664 4.67 1.18 -25.87
CA ALA A 664 5.42 0.02 -26.37
C ALA A 664 5.80 -0.94 -25.25
N VAL A 665 5.93 -2.22 -25.59
CA VAL A 665 6.50 -3.25 -24.72
C VAL A 665 7.88 -3.61 -25.25
N LEU A 666 8.90 -3.57 -24.39
CA LEU A 666 10.29 -3.89 -24.71
C LEU A 666 10.67 -5.22 -24.07
N PHE A 667 11.15 -6.15 -24.86
CA PHE A 667 11.57 -7.48 -24.40
C PHE A 667 13.06 -7.49 -24.08
N GLY A 668 13.42 -7.97 -22.90
CA GLY A 668 14.78 -7.94 -22.36
C GLY A 668 15.30 -9.26 -21.79
N SER A 669 14.46 -10.29 -21.70
CA SER A 669 14.85 -11.66 -21.27
C SER A 669 13.98 -12.74 -21.96
N SER A 670 14.19 -14.02 -21.68
CA SER A 670 13.45 -15.13 -22.28
C SER A 670 12.09 -15.40 -21.64
N ASP A 671 11.23 -16.13 -22.37
CA ASP A 671 9.96 -16.68 -21.88
C ASP A 671 8.96 -15.61 -21.38
N GLN A 672 9.08 -14.40 -21.91
CA GLN A 672 8.30 -13.23 -21.55
C GLN A 672 7.00 -13.17 -22.35
N ILE A 673 5.99 -12.50 -21.78
CA ILE A 673 4.74 -12.24 -22.48
C ILE A 673 4.49 -10.74 -22.48
N GLY A 674 4.34 -10.14 -23.66
CA GLY A 674 4.01 -8.73 -23.78
C GLY A 674 2.62 -8.45 -23.23
N PHE A 675 1.64 -9.16 -23.77
CA PHE A 675 0.24 -9.05 -23.42
C PHE A 675 -0.41 -10.41 -23.26
N TYR A 676 -1.02 -10.62 -22.10
CA TYR A 676 -1.78 -11.81 -21.78
C TYR A 676 -3.25 -11.46 -21.60
N VAL A 677 -4.11 -11.97 -22.48
CA VAL A 677 -5.56 -11.75 -22.45
C VAL A 677 -6.24 -13.05 -22.07
N TYR A 678 -6.99 -13.01 -20.98
CA TYR A 678 -7.58 -14.18 -20.38
C TYR A 678 -9.06 -13.95 -20.08
N GLY A 679 -9.88 -14.93 -20.41
CA GLY A 679 -11.31 -14.89 -20.11
C GLY A 679 -12.11 -14.12 -21.14
N LYS A 680 -13.39 -14.45 -21.19
CA LYS A 680 -14.36 -13.83 -22.10
C LYS A 680 -14.42 -12.31 -21.89
N ASP A 681 -14.61 -11.58 -22.98
CA ASP A 681 -14.75 -10.12 -23.04
C ASP A 681 -13.52 -9.30 -22.60
N SER A 682 -12.42 -9.96 -22.22
CA SER A 682 -11.12 -9.31 -22.01
C SER A 682 -10.54 -8.85 -23.36
N ALA A 683 -9.93 -7.67 -23.39
CA ALA A 683 -9.51 -7.05 -24.64
C ALA A 683 -8.23 -6.22 -24.54
N ILE A 684 -7.55 -6.09 -25.69
CA ILE A 684 -6.47 -5.11 -25.90
C ILE A 684 -6.82 -4.27 -27.10
N HIS A 685 -6.84 -2.96 -26.92
CA HIS A 685 -7.02 -1.99 -27.98
C HIS A 685 -5.67 -1.32 -28.26
N ASN A 686 -5.04 -1.64 -29.38
CA ASN A 686 -3.86 -0.93 -29.84
C ASN A 686 -4.25 0.21 -30.79
N THR A 687 -4.05 1.43 -30.35
CA THR A 687 -4.24 2.68 -31.10
C THR A 687 -2.93 3.47 -31.22
N GLY A 688 -1.82 2.91 -30.72
CA GLY A 688 -0.52 3.55 -30.67
C GLY A 688 0.36 3.19 -31.87
N SER A 689 1.38 4.01 -32.13
CA SER A 689 2.37 3.83 -33.19
C SER A 689 3.69 3.25 -32.68
N GLY A 690 3.71 2.74 -31.44
CA GLY A 690 4.89 2.11 -30.87
C GLY A 690 5.33 0.86 -31.65
N VAL A 691 6.62 0.60 -31.69
CA VAL A 691 7.18 -0.62 -32.31
C VAL A 691 6.80 -1.82 -31.43
N MET A 692 6.30 -2.88 -32.07
CA MET A 692 5.88 -4.11 -31.43
C MET A 692 6.83 -5.23 -31.86
N ASP A 693 7.97 -5.37 -31.17
CA ASP A 693 9.00 -6.36 -31.50
C ASP A 693 9.27 -7.29 -30.32
N VAL A 694 9.05 -8.59 -30.53
CA VAL A 694 9.41 -9.64 -29.59
C VAL A 694 10.85 -10.04 -29.86
N SER A 695 11.78 -9.34 -29.22
CA SER A 695 13.21 -9.43 -29.52
C SER A 695 13.98 -10.54 -28.79
N THR A 696 13.30 -11.33 -27.96
CA THR A 696 13.96 -12.30 -27.07
C THR A 696 13.45 -13.72 -27.25
N GLU A 697 14.27 -14.68 -26.85
CA GLU A 697 14.01 -16.11 -27.08
C GLU A 697 12.75 -16.61 -26.37
N ASN A 698 11.99 -17.47 -27.03
CA ASN A 698 10.76 -18.11 -26.53
C ASN A 698 9.69 -17.15 -25.98
N SER A 699 9.78 -15.86 -26.33
CA SER A 699 8.86 -14.85 -25.83
C SER A 699 7.68 -14.67 -26.78
N THR A 700 6.59 -14.10 -26.26
CA THR A 700 5.32 -13.95 -26.99
C THR A 700 4.83 -12.52 -26.90
N LEU A 701 4.37 -11.93 -28.02
CA LEU A 701 3.72 -10.62 -27.97
C LEU A 701 2.32 -10.73 -27.36
N PHE A 702 1.44 -11.49 -27.99
CA PHE A 702 0.05 -11.67 -27.57
C PHE A 702 -0.22 -13.13 -27.25
N ARG A 703 -0.64 -13.41 -26.02
CA ARG A 703 -1.19 -14.71 -25.61
C ARG A 703 -2.67 -14.55 -25.28
N ILE A 704 -3.53 -15.27 -25.97
CA ILE A 704 -5.00 -15.20 -25.86
C ILE A 704 -5.51 -16.52 -25.30
N ALA A 705 -6.18 -16.50 -24.16
CA ALA A 705 -6.51 -17.71 -23.41
C ALA A 705 -7.92 -17.70 -22.81
N SER A 706 -8.41 -18.90 -22.52
CA SER A 706 -9.65 -19.15 -21.76
C SER A 706 -10.88 -18.42 -22.32
N GLY A 707 -11.08 -18.47 -23.64
CA GLY A 707 -12.25 -17.86 -24.30
C GLY A 707 -12.11 -16.37 -24.61
N ALA A 708 -10.92 -15.79 -24.40
CA ALA A 708 -10.60 -14.45 -24.87
C ALA A 708 -10.55 -14.38 -26.41
N THR A 709 -10.67 -13.18 -26.96
CA THR A 709 -10.65 -12.94 -28.40
C THR A 709 -9.64 -11.86 -28.75
N PHE A 710 -8.90 -12.05 -29.83
CA PHE A 710 -8.08 -11.04 -30.47
C PHE A 710 -8.50 -10.88 -31.93
N GLN A 711 -8.77 -9.64 -32.31
CA GLN A 711 -9.15 -9.28 -33.66
C GLN A 711 -8.17 -8.23 -34.20
N GLY A 712 -7.35 -8.62 -35.17
CA GLY A 712 -6.55 -7.69 -35.95
C GLY A 712 -7.39 -6.88 -36.92
N THR A 713 -6.94 -5.66 -37.21
CA THR A 713 -7.56 -4.73 -38.17
C THR A 713 -6.55 -4.35 -39.25
N ALA A 714 -7.04 -4.00 -40.45
CA ALA A 714 -6.19 -3.51 -41.53
C ALA A 714 -5.58 -2.13 -41.22
N ASP A 715 -6.25 -1.34 -40.37
CA ASP A 715 -5.80 -0.02 -39.92
C ASP A 715 -4.92 -0.09 -38.66
N ALA A 716 -4.46 -1.27 -38.27
CA ALA A 716 -3.56 -1.41 -37.13
C ALA A 716 -2.29 -0.57 -37.38
N SER A 717 -2.05 0.40 -36.51
CA SER A 717 -1.01 1.44 -36.67
C SER A 717 0.43 0.92 -36.59
N SER A 718 0.64 -0.32 -36.16
CA SER A 718 1.97 -0.93 -36.00
C SER A 718 2.00 -2.35 -36.58
N ALA A 719 3.01 -2.64 -37.42
CA ALA A 719 3.36 -4.01 -37.78
C ALA A 719 3.86 -4.78 -36.53
N LEU A 720 3.61 -6.09 -36.50
CA LEU A 720 4.13 -6.97 -35.46
C LEU A 720 5.45 -7.57 -35.93
N THR A 721 6.47 -7.60 -35.08
CA THR A 721 7.76 -8.23 -35.39
C THR A 721 8.08 -9.28 -34.33
N ALA A 722 8.57 -10.43 -34.78
CA ALA A 722 9.10 -11.50 -33.95
C ALA A 722 10.56 -11.72 -34.38
N SER A 723 11.48 -10.99 -33.74
CA SER A 723 12.91 -11.01 -34.06
C SER A 723 13.73 -11.94 -33.14
N GLY A 724 13.19 -12.30 -31.98
CA GLY A 724 13.76 -13.28 -31.07
C GLY A 724 13.71 -14.69 -31.64
N LYS A 725 14.70 -15.51 -31.28
CA LYS A 725 14.73 -16.93 -31.65
C LYS A 725 13.52 -17.67 -31.05
N ASN A 726 12.82 -18.48 -31.84
CA ASN A 726 11.61 -19.21 -31.40
C ASN A 726 10.55 -18.30 -30.74
N SER A 727 10.51 -17.02 -31.09
CA SER A 727 9.51 -16.07 -30.56
C SER A 727 8.17 -16.21 -31.29
N TYR A 728 7.10 -15.78 -30.64
CA TYR A 728 5.74 -15.84 -31.17
C TYR A 728 5.13 -14.44 -31.25
N ALA A 729 4.53 -14.10 -32.39
CA ALA A 729 3.71 -12.89 -32.47
C ALA A 729 2.34 -13.12 -31.79
N LEU A 730 1.66 -14.22 -32.13
CA LEU A 730 0.32 -14.52 -31.62
C LEU A 730 0.24 -15.96 -31.11
N ILE A 731 -0.32 -16.17 -29.93
CA ILE A 731 -0.71 -17.48 -29.41
C ILE A 731 -2.18 -17.43 -28.99
N ALA A 732 -2.98 -18.41 -29.42
CA ALA A 732 -4.31 -18.68 -28.86
C ALA A 732 -4.32 -20.07 -28.21
N THR A 733 -4.82 -20.18 -26.99
CA THR A 733 -4.81 -21.44 -26.23
C THR A 733 -6.12 -21.71 -25.52
N GLY A 734 -6.60 -22.95 -25.59
CA GLY A 734 -7.68 -23.43 -24.74
C GLY A 734 -9.08 -22.86 -25.04
N LYS A 735 -9.97 -23.13 -24.08
CA LYS A 735 -11.34 -22.66 -24.02
C LYS A 735 -11.64 -22.18 -22.60
N SER A 736 -12.65 -21.32 -22.44
CA SER A 736 -13.22 -21.01 -21.13
C SER A 736 -13.87 -22.24 -20.50
N ASP A 737 -14.16 -22.21 -19.20
CA ASP A 737 -14.95 -23.26 -18.50
C ASP A 737 -16.32 -23.51 -19.15
N GLY A 738 -16.93 -22.49 -19.76
CA GLY A 738 -18.18 -22.61 -20.52
C GLY A 738 -18.03 -23.19 -21.94
N GLY A 739 -16.85 -23.66 -22.32
CA GLY A 739 -16.57 -24.25 -23.63
C GLY A 739 -16.35 -23.26 -24.78
N VAL A 740 -16.31 -21.95 -24.51
CA VAL A 740 -16.00 -20.92 -25.52
C VAL A 740 -14.52 -20.96 -25.88
N ALA A 741 -14.20 -21.19 -27.15
CA ALA A 741 -12.82 -21.22 -27.62
C ALA A 741 -12.15 -19.85 -27.54
N SER A 742 -10.87 -19.83 -27.18
CA SER A 742 -10.03 -18.66 -27.43
C SER A 742 -9.88 -18.45 -28.93
N THR A 743 -10.00 -17.20 -29.39
CA THR A 743 -9.93 -16.91 -30.84
C THR A 743 -8.92 -15.83 -31.18
N VAL A 744 -8.21 -16.04 -32.28
CA VAL A 744 -7.30 -15.04 -32.89
C VAL A 744 -7.66 -14.91 -34.37
N THR A 745 -7.90 -13.69 -34.82
CA THR A 745 -8.02 -13.35 -36.24
C THR A 745 -6.95 -12.32 -36.60
N SER A 746 -6.12 -12.59 -37.60
CA SER A 746 -5.07 -11.66 -38.02
C SER A 746 -5.62 -10.36 -38.62
N GLY A 747 -6.79 -10.41 -39.27
CA GLY A 747 -7.21 -9.30 -40.15
C GLY A 747 -6.16 -9.03 -41.24
N GLY A 748 -6.10 -7.80 -41.74
CA GLY A 748 -5.11 -7.37 -42.74
C GLY A 748 -3.75 -6.95 -42.18
N MET A 749 -3.35 -7.45 -41.02
CA MET A 749 -2.11 -7.02 -40.36
C MET A 749 -0.84 -7.49 -41.07
N THR A 750 0.27 -6.79 -40.85
CA THR A 750 1.62 -7.21 -41.25
C THR A 750 2.37 -7.81 -40.07
N ILE A 751 2.92 -9.01 -40.25
CA ILE A 751 3.74 -9.74 -39.26
C ILE A 751 5.11 -10.06 -39.88
N ASN A 752 6.19 -9.61 -39.25
CA ASN A 752 7.58 -9.83 -39.68
C ASN A 752 8.25 -10.89 -38.79
N LEU A 753 8.71 -11.99 -39.40
CA LEU A 753 9.41 -13.07 -38.74
C LEU A 753 10.89 -13.00 -39.10
N THR A 754 11.65 -12.24 -38.30
CA THR A 754 13.07 -11.99 -38.53
C THR A 754 13.98 -12.78 -37.60
N GLY A 755 13.43 -13.51 -36.63
CA GLY A 755 14.15 -14.44 -35.76
C GLY A 755 14.22 -15.85 -36.34
N GLU A 756 15.30 -16.58 -36.07
CA GLU A 756 15.38 -18.01 -36.39
C GLU A 756 14.27 -18.78 -35.65
N GLY A 757 13.47 -19.57 -36.37
CA GLY A 757 12.37 -20.33 -35.75
C GLY A 757 11.19 -19.48 -35.26
N ALA A 758 11.18 -18.16 -35.52
CA ALA A 758 10.08 -17.30 -35.13
C ALA A 758 8.77 -17.71 -35.82
N THR A 759 7.67 -17.62 -35.08
CA THR A 759 6.35 -18.10 -35.52
C THR A 759 5.32 -16.97 -35.48
N ALA A 760 4.58 -16.77 -36.59
CA ALA A 760 3.55 -15.73 -36.63
C ALA A 760 2.33 -16.08 -35.76
N THR A 761 1.80 -17.31 -35.84
CA THR A 761 0.64 -17.71 -35.05
C THR A 761 0.72 -19.16 -34.57
N LEU A 762 0.49 -19.39 -33.28
CA LEU A 762 0.30 -20.72 -32.68
C LEU A 762 -1.12 -20.83 -32.13
N ILE A 763 -1.88 -21.81 -32.59
CA ILE A 763 -3.22 -22.12 -32.12
C ILE A 763 -3.19 -23.48 -31.44
N GLU A 764 -3.53 -23.54 -30.16
CA GLU A 764 -3.30 -24.73 -29.34
C GLU A 764 -4.47 -25.13 -28.45
N GLY A 765 -4.58 -26.43 -28.14
CA GLY A 765 -5.37 -26.94 -27.01
C GLY A 765 -6.87 -26.65 -27.01
N GLY A 766 -7.49 -26.56 -28.18
CA GLY A 766 -8.93 -26.29 -28.37
C GLY A 766 -9.25 -24.86 -28.81
N ALA A 767 -8.24 -24.01 -28.99
CA ALA A 767 -8.41 -22.67 -29.55
C ALA A 767 -8.66 -22.70 -31.07
N GLN A 768 -9.14 -21.57 -31.61
CA GLN A 768 -9.38 -21.40 -33.04
C GLN A 768 -8.70 -20.15 -33.58
N GLY A 769 -8.06 -20.25 -34.74
CA GLY A 769 -7.36 -19.14 -35.38
C GLY A 769 -7.70 -18.96 -36.84
N THR A 770 -7.72 -17.71 -37.28
CA THR A 770 -7.88 -17.32 -38.69
C THR A 770 -6.75 -16.37 -39.11
N ILE A 771 -5.92 -16.81 -40.05
CA ILE A 771 -5.00 -15.95 -40.79
C ILE A 771 -5.73 -15.54 -42.07
N GLU A 772 -6.15 -14.28 -42.13
CA GLU A 772 -6.95 -13.74 -43.24
C GLU A 772 -6.15 -13.65 -44.54
N SER A 773 -6.86 -13.67 -45.67
CA SER A 773 -6.25 -13.64 -47.01
C SER A 773 -5.46 -12.37 -47.34
N ASN A 774 -5.77 -11.27 -46.67
CA ASN A 774 -5.10 -9.99 -46.80
C ASN A 774 -4.03 -9.75 -45.71
N ALA A 775 -3.76 -10.72 -44.84
CA ALA A 775 -2.64 -10.64 -43.91
C ALA A 775 -1.31 -10.77 -44.67
N ILE A 776 -0.29 -10.05 -44.21
CA ILE A 776 1.06 -10.10 -44.77
C ILE A 776 1.98 -10.76 -43.74
N ILE A 777 2.56 -11.91 -44.07
CA ILE A 777 3.53 -12.60 -43.22
C ILE A 777 4.88 -12.63 -43.95
N ASN A 778 5.82 -11.81 -43.46
CA ASN A 778 7.18 -11.75 -44.00
C ASN A 778 8.05 -12.77 -43.26
N MET A 779 8.49 -13.80 -43.98
CA MET A 779 9.28 -14.90 -43.43
C MET A 779 10.76 -14.70 -43.78
N ASP A 780 11.40 -13.77 -43.09
CA ASP A 780 12.68 -13.15 -43.49
C ASP A 780 13.92 -13.77 -42.82
N ASN A 781 13.75 -14.83 -42.02
CA ASN A 781 14.86 -15.61 -41.48
C ASN A 781 14.65 -17.12 -41.66
N ALA A 782 15.73 -17.88 -41.56
CA ALA A 782 15.72 -19.32 -41.66
C ALA A 782 14.82 -19.95 -40.59
N SER A 783 14.20 -21.06 -40.95
CA SER A 783 13.31 -21.83 -40.06
C SER A 783 12.07 -21.08 -39.56
N ALA A 784 11.75 -19.88 -40.07
CA ALA A 784 10.52 -19.17 -39.72
C ALA A 784 9.26 -19.98 -40.07
N ILE A 785 8.18 -19.78 -39.30
CA ILE A 785 6.93 -20.55 -39.41
C ILE A 785 5.72 -19.62 -39.49
N ALA A 786 4.88 -19.75 -40.54
CA ALA A 786 3.73 -18.85 -40.67
C ALA A 786 2.59 -19.22 -39.71
N GLY A 787 2.34 -20.51 -39.47
CA GLY A 787 1.37 -20.91 -38.46
C GLY A 787 1.45 -22.35 -37.99
N ILE A 788 1.04 -22.59 -36.74
CA ILE A 788 1.00 -23.91 -36.12
C ILE A 788 -0.39 -24.12 -35.52
N ALA A 789 -1.00 -25.28 -35.83
CA ALA A 789 -2.16 -25.82 -35.13
C ALA A 789 -1.73 -27.04 -34.32
N ASP A 790 -1.90 -26.99 -33.00
CA ASP A 790 -1.46 -28.03 -32.07
C ASP A 790 -2.59 -28.49 -31.16
N GLY A 791 -3.02 -29.75 -31.27
CA GLY A 791 -4.10 -30.24 -30.41
C GLY A 791 -3.72 -30.27 -28.93
N ASN A 792 -2.43 -30.21 -28.58
CA ASN A 792 -1.97 -30.06 -27.21
C ASN A 792 -2.00 -28.60 -26.77
N GLY A 793 -2.63 -28.30 -25.63
CA GLY A 793 -2.61 -26.98 -25.00
C GLY A 793 -1.68 -26.91 -23.79
N TYR A 794 -1.04 -25.76 -23.61
CA TYR A 794 -0.06 -25.54 -22.54
C TYR A 794 -0.48 -24.37 -21.64
N ASP A 795 -0.14 -24.45 -20.35
CA ASP A 795 -0.24 -23.31 -19.44
C ASP A 795 0.93 -22.33 -19.67
N ILE A 796 0.94 -21.19 -18.97
CA ILE A 796 2.02 -20.19 -19.17
C ILE A 796 3.37 -20.67 -18.61
N SER A 797 3.41 -21.75 -17.84
CA SER A 797 4.67 -22.37 -17.40
C SER A 797 5.23 -23.37 -18.41
N GLY A 798 4.49 -23.64 -19.50
CA GLY A 798 4.84 -24.63 -20.51
C GLY A 798 4.42 -26.06 -20.15
N LYS A 799 3.58 -26.24 -19.13
CA LYS A 799 3.04 -27.55 -18.76
C LYS A 799 1.84 -27.88 -19.65
N LEU A 800 1.80 -29.12 -20.15
CA LEU A 800 0.66 -29.65 -20.90
C LEU A 800 -0.60 -29.73 -20.01
N ILE A 801 -1.70 -29.11 -20.44
CA ILE A 801 -2.99 -29.07 -19.73
C ILE A 801 -4.15 -29.66 -20.56
N ASN A 802 -4.14 -29.50 -21.89
CA ASN A 802 -5.21 -29.97 -22.78
C ASN A 802 -4.65 -30.88 -23.87
N PRO A 803 -4.40 -32.17 -23.62
CA PRO A 803 -3.80 -33.06 -24.61
C PRO A 803 -4.78 -33.41 -25.74
N LYS A 804 -4.30 -33.36 -26.98
CA LYS A 804 -4.99 -33.84 -28.19
C LYS A 804 -6.43 -33.33 -28.39
N ASP A 805 -6.72 -32.06 -28.08
CA ASP A 805 -8.03 -31.45 -28.38
C ASP A 805 -8.22 -31.27 -29.89
N LYS A 806 -9.04 -32.16 -30.46
CA LYS A 806 -9.36 -32.21 -31.90
C LYS A 806 -10.16 -31.02 -32.43
N THR A 807 -10.68 -30.17 -31.54
CA THR A 807 -11.37 -28.94 -31.94
C THR A 807 -10.41 -27.79 -32.24
N THR A 808 -9.11 -27.97 -32.00
CA THR A 808 -8.09 -27.00 -32.38
C THR A 808 -8.08 -26.80 -33.88
N LEU A 809 -8.27 -25.56 -34.34
CA LEU A 809 -8.43 -25.22 -35.76
C LEU A 809 -7.61 -23.99 -36.14
N LEU A 810 -6.80 -24.12 -37.19
CA LEU A 810 -6.21 -22.98 -37.89
C LEU A 810 -6.75 -22.91 -39.32
N THR A 811 -7.41 -21.80 -39.67
CA THR A 811 -7.77 -21.47 -41.05
C THR A 811 -6.81 -20.43 -41.59
N ALA A 812 -6.15 -20.68 -42.72
CA ALA A 812 -5.11 -19.83 -43.26
C ALA A 812 -5.37 -19.47 -44.72
N GLY A 813 -5.49 -18.17 -45.01
CA GLY A 813 -5.71 -17.64 -46.35
C GLY A 813 -4.57 -16.78 -46.90
N ALA A 814 -3.59 -16.39 -46.07
CA ALA A 814 -2.50 -15.51 -46.49
C ALA A 814 -1.64 -16.14 -47.59
N GLN A 815 -1.21 -15.30 -48.53
CA GLN A 815 -0.23 -15.66 -49.55
C GLN A 815 1.16 -15.62 -48.93
N LEU A 816 1.88 -16.75 -48.94
CA LEU A 816 3.21 -16.86 -48.35
C LEU A 816 4.29 -16.86 -49.43
N SER A 817 5.34 -16.07 -49.23
CA SER A 817 6.54 -16.10 -50.05
C SER A 817 7.80 -15.96 -49.21
N SER A 818 8.84 -16.73 -49.52
CA SER A 818 10.14 -16.59 -48.85
C SER A 818 11.28 -17.13 -49.72
N THR A 819 12.45 -16.51 -49.56
CA THR A 819 13.72 -16.96 -50.14
C THR A 819 14.62 -17.61 -49.10
N GLN A 820 14.18 -17.74 -47.85
CA GLN A 820 14.98 -18.23 -46.74
C GLN A 820 14.97 -19.75 -46.67
N ASP A 821 16.07 -20.32 -46.19
CA ASP A 821 16.21 -21.77 -46.05
C ASP A 821 15.36 -22.30 -44.88
N LYS A 822 14.88 -23.54 -45.00
CA LYS A 822 14.17 -24.29 -43.95
C LYS A 822 12.88 -23.67 -43.41
N VAL A 823 12.35 -22.61 -44.04
CA VAL A 823 11.06 -22.06 -43.64
C VAL A 823 9.94 -23.10 -43.78
N THR A 824 8.96 -23.03 -42.90
CA THR A 824 7.77 -23.88 -42.94
C THR A 824 6.52 -23.02 -43.05
N GLY A 825 5.66 -23.26 -44.03
CA GLY A 825 4.40 -22.51 -44.14
C GLY A 825 3.51 -22.79 -42.94
N TYR A 826 2.93 -23.99 -42.91
CA TYR A 826 1.99 -24.36 -41.85
C TYR A 826 2.26 -25.75 -41.27
N ILE A 827 1.98 -25.92 -39.98
CA ILE A 827 2.09 -27.19 -39.26
C ILE A 827 0.74 -27.51 -38.62
N ALA A 828 0.28 -28.76 -38.74
CA ALA A 828 -0.82 -29.31 -37.95
C ALA A 828 -0.34 -30.54 -37.20
N ARG A 829 -0.58 -30.64 -35.89
CA ARG A 829 -0.10 -31.77 -35.08
C ARG A 829 -1.02 -32.11 -33.90
N ASN A 830 -0.80 -33.28 -33.30
CA ASN A 830 -1.47 -33.75 -32.10
C ASN A 830 -3.01 -33.73 -32.17
N GLY A 831 -3.60 -34.03 -33.33
CA GLY A 831 -5.06 -34.03 -33.48
C GLY A 831 -5.67 -32.72 -33.98
N ALA A 832 -4.90 -31.65 -34.17
CA ALA A 832 -5.41 -30.39 -34.68
C ALA A 832 -5.83 -30.45 -36.17
N THR A 833 -6.64 -29.47 -36.57
CA THR A 833 -7.05 -29.26 -37.96
C THR A 833 -6.43 -27.99 -38.53
N LEU A 834 -5.90 -28.07 -39.74
CA LEU A 834 -5.42 -26.94 -40.55
C LEU A 834 -6.17 -26.89 -41.89
N ASN A 835 -6.67 -25.72 -42.25
CA ASN A 835 -7.30 -25.45 -43.55
C ASN A 835 -6.58 -24.30 -44.26
N ASN A 836 -5.75 -24.61 -45.26
CA ASN A 836 -5.04 -23.62 -46.06
C ASN A 836 -5.72 -23.36 -47.42
N THR A 837 -5.96 -22.09 -47.72
CA THR A 837 -6.46 -21.59 -49.02
C THR A 837 -5.47 -20.65 -49.71
N GLY A 838 -4.45 -20.14 -49.00
CA GLY A 838 -3.42 -19.26 -49.56
C GLY A 838 -2.37 -20.00 -50.39
N ASN A 839 -1.78 -19.36 -51.40
CA ASN A 839 -0.67 -19.95 -52.14
C ASN A 839 0.63 -19.81 -51.32
N ILE A 840 1.55 -20.75 -51.53
CA ILE A 840 2.85 -20.79 -50.87
C ILE A 840 3.94 -20.85 -51.94
N ILE A 841 4.88 -19.91 -51.93
CA ILE A 841 5.99 -19.84 -52.89
C ILE A 841 7.31 -19.73 -52.11
N PHE A 842 8.01 -20.84 -51.98
CA PHE A 842 9.30 -20.90 -51.30
C PHE A 842 10.43 -21.23 -52.28
N THR A 843 11.49 -20.42 -52.21
CA THR A 843 12.66 -20.52 -53.10
C THR A 843 13.96 -20.83 -52.36
N GLY A 844 13.95 -20.83 -51.03
CA GLY A 844 15.07 -21.29 -50.22
C GLY A 844 15.22 -22.82 -50.23
N LYS A 845 16.31 -23.31 -49.65
CA LYS A 845 16.62 -24.75 -49.60
C LYS A 845 15.84 -25.44 -48.48
N ASN A 846 15.46 -26.69 -48.71
CA ASN A 846 14.84 -27.57 -47.70
C ASN A 846 13.60 -26.96 -47.00
N THR A 847 12.81 -26.15 -47.70
CA THR A 847 11.60 -25.52 -47.16
C THR A 847 10.43 -26.50 -47.12
N VAL A 848 9.47 -26.29 -46.23
CA VAL A 848 8.25 -27.12 -46.15
C VAL A 848 7.01 -26.27 -46.39
N GLY A 849 6.14 -26.64 -47.32
CA GLY A 849 4.87 -25.93 -47.54
C GLY A 849 3.90 -26.19 -46.38
N VAL A 850 3.38 -27.41 -46.28
CA VAL A 850 2.51 -27.86 -45.18
C VAL A 850 3.01 -29.16 -44.58
N ARG A 851 3.13 -29.20 -43.25
CA ARG A 851 3.46 -30.40 -42.47
C ARG A 851 2.26 -30.82 -41.61
N VAL A 852 1.84 -32.07 -41.75
CA VAL A 852 0.80 -32.68 -40.91
C VAL A 852 1.43 -33.82 -40.13
N GLU A 853 1.40 -33.74 -38.82
CA GLU A 853 1.98 -34.71 -37.90
C GLU A 853 0.88 -35.55 -37.24
N GLU A 854 1.30 -36.44 -36.35
CA GLU A 854 0.47 -37.51 -35.80
C GLU A 854 -0.92 -37.06 -35.32
N GLY A 855 -1.94 -37.75 -35.83
CA GLY A 855 -3.35 -37.57 -35.49
C GLY A 855 -4.03 -36.36 -36.12
N ALA A 856 -3.29 -35.47 -36.78
CA ALA A 856 -3.81 -34.21 -37.31
C ALA A 856 -4.44 -34.33 -38.70
N VAL A 857 -5.20 -33.30 -39.07
CA VAL A 857 -5.82 -33.16 -40.40
C VAL A 857 -5.35 -31.85 -41.03
N GLY A 858 -4.73 -31.93 -42.21
CA GLY A 858 -4.39 -30.77 -43.03
C GLY A 858 -5.16 -30.80 -44.35
N THR A 859 -5.86 -29.71 -44.69
CA THR A 859 -6.50 -29.53 -45.98
C THR A 859 -5.86 -28.34 -46.70
N ASN A 860 -5.33 -28.57 -47.88
CA ASN A 860 -4.72 -27.55 -48.73
C ASN A 860 -5.50 -27.37 -50.03
N SER A 861 -5.89 -26.14 -50.35
CA SER A 861 -6.50 -25.77 -51.63
C SER A 861 -5.72 -24.69 -52.40
N GLY A 862 -4.75 -24.03 -51.77
CA GLY A 862 -3.84 -23.10 -52.43
C GLY A 862 -2.74 -23.82 -53.22
N ASN A 863 -2.14 -23.13 -54.18
CA ASN A 863 -1.01 -23.67 -54.94
C ASN A 863 0.29 -23.58 -54.13
N ILE A 864 1.11 -24.62 -54.17
CA ILE A 864 2.40 -24.66 -53.47
C ILE A 864 3.52 -24.81 -54.49
N THR A 865 4.48 -23.88 -54.46
CA THR A 865 5.72 -23.94 -55.23
C THR A 865 6.92 -24.02 -54.27
N VAL A 866 7.76 -25.05 -54.41
CA VAL A 866 9.01 -25.20 -53.65
C VAL A 866 10.16 -25.62 -54.57
N GLN A 867 11.40 -25.39 -54.15
CA GLN A 867 12.60 -25.80 -54.90
C GLN A 867 13.74 -26.28 -53.99
N ASP A 868 14.86 -26.71 -54.57
CA ASP A 868 16.13 -27.02 -53.89
C ASP A 868 15.99 -27.91 -52.63
N GLY A 869 15.40 -29.11 -52.81
CA GLY A 869 15.17 -30.08 -51.73
C GLY A 869 13.96 -29.75 -50.83
N GLY A 870 13.17 -28.73 -51.18
CA GLY A 870 11.93 -28.41 -50.48
C GLY A 870 10.83 -29.46 -50.65
N VAL A 871 9.96 -29.56 -49.64
CA VAL A 871 8.83 -30.49 -49.57
C VAL A 871 7.53 -29.69 -49.60
N GLY A 872 6.71 -29.87 -50.63
CA GLY A 872 5.44 -29.14 -50.73
C GLY A 872 4.47 -29.53 -49.60
N LEU A 873 4.24 -30.83 -49.44
CA LEU A 873 3.34 -31.41 -48.45
C LEU A 873 4.00 -32.63 -47.81
N ILE A 874 3.92 -32.77 -46.49
CA ILE A 874 4.37 -33.95 -45.76
C ILE A 874 3.37 -34.35 -44.69
N ALA A 875 3.07 -35.65 -44.60
CA ALA A 875 2.27 -36.24 -43.54
C ALA A 875 3.07 -37.34 -42.83
N ASN A 876 3.20 -37.23 -41.51
CA ASN A 876 3.93 -38.18 -40.66
C ASN A 876 3.00 -38.74 -39.58
N ALA A 877 2.91 -40.06 -39.48
CA ALA A 877 2.08 -40.75 -38.49
C ALA A 877 2.86 -41.91 -37.85
N THR A 878 2.62 -42.15 -36.57
CA THR A 878 3.19 -43.30 -35.84
C THR A 878 2.10 -44.27 -35.40
N GLN A 879 1.05 -43.75 -34.75
CA GLN A 879 -0.06 -44.52 -34.17
C GLN A 879 -1.43 -43.98 -34.60
N ASP A 880 -1.59 -42.65 -34.60
CA ASP A 880 -2.87 -42.02 -34.90
C ASP A 880 -3.05 -41.70 -36.40
N VAL A 881 -4.29 -41.85 -36.90
CA VAL A 881 -4.65 -41.51 -38.28
C VAL A 881 -4.33 -40.05 -38.57
N THR A 882 -3.47 -39.83 -39.55
CA THR A 882 -3.03 -38.50 -39.99
C THR A 882 -3.49 -38.31 -41.42
N THR A 883 -4.21 -37.22 -41.69
CA THR A 883 -4.82 -36.98 -43.01
C THR A 883 -4.28 -35.70 -43.62
N ILE A 884 -3.84 -35.78 -44.87
CA ILE A 884 -3.51 -34.60 -45.68
C ILE A 884 -4.32 -34.63 -46.97
N ASN A 885 -5.15 -33.61 -47.19
CA ASN A 885 -5.98 -33.43 -48.38
C ASN A 885 -5.40 -32.29 -49.22
N ASN A 886 -5.30 -32.48 -50.54
CA ASN A 886 -4.81 -31.45 -51.44
C ASN A 886 -5.68 -31.33 -52.69
N SER A 887 -6.15 -30.12 -52.99
CA SER A 887 -6.82 -29.78 -54.25
C SER A 887 -6.10 -28.70 -55.07
N GLY A 888 -5.06 -28.06 -54.51
CA GLY A 888 -4.22 -27.08 -55.22
C GLY A 888 -3.09 -27.72 -56.03
N ASN A 889 -2.43 -26.94 -56.89
CA ASN A 889 -1.29 -27.43 -57.66
C ASN A 889 -0.02 -27.50 -56.80
N LEU A 890 0.78 -28.56 -56.99
CA LEU A 890 2.12 -28.68 -56.42
C LEU A 890 3.16 -28.51 -57.53
N VAL A 891 3.98 -27.47 -57.43
CA VAL A 891 5.09 -27.20 -58.36
C VAL A 891 6.40 -27.40 -57.61
N LEU A 892 7.11 -28.47 -57.92
CA LEU A 892 8.35 -28.86 -57.27
C LEU A 892 9.48 -28.67 -58.28
N LYS A 893 10.49 -27.82 -58.00
CA LYS A 893 11.60 -27.52 -58.92
C LYS A 893 12.95 -28.00 -58.34
N GLY A 894 13.57 -29.05 -58.90
CA GLY A 894 14.88 -29.58 -58.45
C GLY A 894 14.91 -31.11 -58.30
N GLU A 895 15.95 -31.69 -57.67
CA GLU A 895 15.97 -33.10 -57.28
C GLU A 895 15.03 -33.30 -56.06
N ILE A 896 13.94 -34.05 -56.23
CA ILE A 896 12.77 -34.04 -55.31
C ILE A 896 12.45 -35.44 -54.79
N MET A 897 12.16 -35.52 -53.48
CA MET A 897 11.47 -36.64 -52.83
C MET A 897 10.01 -36.24 -52.51
N LEU A 898 9.04 -36.94 -53.13
CA LEU A 898 7.68 -37.02 -52.61
C LEU A 898 7.65 -38.17 -51.60
N THR A 899 7.93 -37.90 -50.33
CA THR A 899 7.88 -38.94 -49.30
C THR A 899 6.48 -38.99 -48.69
N VAL A 900 5.64 -39.89 -49.21
CA VAL A 900 4.45 -40.36 -48.49
C VAL A 900 4.87 -41.61 -47.74
N GLN A 901 5.30 -41.46 -46.48
CA GLN A 901 5.61 -42.61 -45.63
C GLN A 901 4.29 -43.15 -45.06
N ARG A 902 3.65 -44.07 -45.77
CA ARG A 902 2.57 -44.89 -45.21
C ARG A 902 3.19 -45.90 -44.24
N VAL A 903 2.71 -45.90 -43.00
CA VAL A 903 2.73 -47.08 -42.13
C VAL A 903 1.28 -47.50 -41.91
#